data_AF-A0A1F7TK65-F1
#
_entry.id   AF-A0A1F7TK65-F1
#
_cell.length_a   1.000
_cell.length_b   1.000
_cell.length_c   1.000
_cell.angle_alpha   90.00
_cell.angle_beta   90.00
_cell.angle_gamma   90.00
#
_symmetry.space_group_name_H-M   'P 1'
#
loop_
_entity.id
_entity.type
_entity.pdbx_description
1 polymer ?
#
loop_
_entity_poly.entity_id
_entity_poly.type
_entity_poly.pdbx_seq_one_letter_code
_entity_poly.pdbx_strand_id
1 'polypeptide(L)'
;MFVIRNHQVRAYAALVLLALATGSAVSHFARQAEPGRAATITVDDSLYATRNVHNGSSPTVVFTSDQVGYAFYVDADGTCVYNKTVDGGATWAGAVAIDPDPDCIRVAAWYDGWTPGDAGTVIHVAIIDTGFDDLFYTALDTATDTLSSTVNATDANQTNAFTINKSLPSITKGTDGDLYMGIQDVDDSFVIKCEADCDAQTNWVEAGANPFDLTNDWLILMPLAGADVLAIRWDISAGAVQSKAYDDATDAWDGAWTDIDPAAPVDVEYDAPFGATLDPDTGDVYLAYAAQTDVLGGDDDDVRTATYSGGAWTAGADALIDDAKGVTGVKLAFDGLGGRLYALYTAQATPGTPSSANVYYKVSSDGMASWGSEQGPLNANDKNFFGARVNLLSDERLYFTAFVAGSDNLLGGTLANIGRSGGSSLPAVSLLKPGITVISPNGGEALEPGAVPVEWTTQGRVDLVNVEYSLDDGATWMPIAREVPNAGVRTWVVPEEATRSARVRVEATDTVVTYASDASDAPFAILGSQPVAPGTLVASPFSGFPEAVDPVSIGEYVRSPHYRGMFFVDDRFIRRPFPDARTFFTYEDDVGLVKEVTDSTLSTLPLGRPMPPDPGSVLIVFDHVPRVYALFAASSATADPWLRRIESLPVAEAMYGQDWEQFILPLDPSLFHAFQLAAPILSPEPIDASKLKTAASLEDKVARFLSALVKAGYQENGRVSRGR
;
A
#
# COMPACT_ATOMS: atom_id res chain seq x y z
N MET A 1 5.24 -23.07 39.41
CA MET A 1 5.85 -22.12 38.44
C MET A 1 4.86 -21.63 37.37
N PHE A 2 3.74 -22.35 37.13
CA PHE A 2 2.69 -21.98 36.17
C PHE A 2 1.71 -20.87 36.65
N VAL A 3 1.57 -20.66 37.97
CA VAL A 3 0.60 -19.69 38.53
C VAL A 3 1.10 -18.23 38.46
N ILE A 4 2.42 -18.00 38.32
CA ILE A 4 3.01 -16.65 38.34
C ILE A 4 3.03 -16.02 36.94
N ARG A 5 2.96 -16.81 35.86
CA ARG A 5 2.95 -16.30 34.47
C ARG A 5 1.58 -15.77 34.01
N ASN A 6 0.47 -16.29 34.54
CA ASN A 6 -0.89 -15.86 34.14
C ASN A 6 -1.30 -14.49 34.70
N HIS A 7 -0.76 -14.06 35.84
CA HIS A 7 -1.01 -12.70 36.36
C HIS A 7 -0.31 -11.61 35.56
N GLN A 8 0.86 -11.91 34.95
CA GLN A 8 1.62 -10.96 34.15
C GLN A 8 0.93 -10.62 32.84
N VAL A 9 0.30 -11.60 32.17
CA VAL A 9 -0.44 -11.39 30.91
C VAL A 9 -1.74 -10.62 31.14
N ARG A 10 -2.48 -10.93 32.22
CA ARG A 10 -3.69 -10.19 32.63
C ARG A 10 -3.39 -8.73 32.98
N ALA A 11 -2.30 -8.50 33.72
CA ALA A 11 -1.85 -7.15 34.07
C ALA A 11 -1.36 -6.37 32.83
N TYR A 12 -0.67 -7.02 31.88
CA TYR A 12 -0.20 -6.37 30.65
C TYR A 12 -1.33 -5.94 29.73
N ALA A 13 -2.36 -6.76 29.55
CA ALA A 13 -3.53 -6.40 28.73
C ALA A 13 -4.32 -5.22 29.33
N ALA A 14 -4.49 -5.21 30.66
CA ALA A 14 -5.06 -4.08 31.37
C ALA A 14 -4.17 -2.81 31.29
N LEU A 15 -2.83 -2.97 31.33
CA LEU A 15 -1.87 -1.88 31.21
C LEU A 15 -1.86 -1.25 29.80
N VAL A 16 -2.06 -2.05 28.75
CA VAL A 16 -2.14 -1.58 27.36
C VAL A 16 -3.41 -0.78 27.10
N LEU A 17 -4.54 -1.19 27.69
CA LEU A 17 -5.79 -0.42 27.67
C LEU A 17 -5.71 0.85 28.53
N LEU A 18 -4.93 0.82 29.63
CA LEU A 18 -4.70 1.99 30.49
C LEU A 18 -3.69 2.99 29.88
N ALA A 19 -2.72 2.52 29.08
CA ALA A 19 -1.72 3.35 28.42
C ALA A 19 -2.30 4.22 27.28
N LEU A 20 -3.47 3.86 26.75
CA LEU A 20 -4.19 4.65 25.74
C LEU A 20 -4.91 5.88 26.32
N ALA A 21 -4.94 6.04 27.66
CA ALA A 21 -5.57 7.19 28.33
C ALA A 21 -4.60 8.33 28.68
N THR A 22 -3.29 8.13 28.58
CA THR A 22 -2.31 9.22 28.76
C THR A 22 -1.50 9.37 27.50
N GLY A 23 -1.96 10.27 26.64
CA GLY A 23 -1.26 10.69 25.43
C GLY A 23 0.22 10.95 25.72
N SER A 24 1.06 10.01 25.33
CA SER A 24 2.51 10.13 25.32
C SER A 24 3.00 9.15 24.27
N ALA A 25 3.60 9.73 23.23
CA ALA A 25 4.13 9.06 22.07
C ALA A 25 4.95 7.81 22.44
N VAL A 26 4.67 6.69 21.77
CA VAL A 26 5.63 5.60 21.65
C VAL A 26 5.92 5.39 20.17
N SER A 27 6.84 6.22 19.69
CA SER A 27 7.76 5.79 18.64
C SER A 27 8.59 4.63 19.21
N HIS A 28 8.51 3.45 18.59
CA HIS A 28 9.62 2.49 18.54
C HIS A 28 9.32 1.36 17.55
N PHE A 29 9.39 1.69 16.26
CA PHE A 29 10.23 0.91 15.36
C PHE A 29 11.31 1.86 14.88
N ALA A 30 12.52 1.74 15.42
CA ALA A 30 13.69 2.29 14.77
C ALA A 30 13.87 1.52 13.46
N ARG A 31 13.27 2.04 12.37
CA ARG A 31 13.80 1.75 11.03
C ARG A 31 15.17 2.39 10.96
N GLN A 32 16.03 1.70 10.23
CA GLN A 32 17.47 1.95 10.08
C GLN A 32 17.79 3.45 10.02
N ALA A 33 18.90 3.85 10.63
CA ALA A 33 19.56 5.09 10.26
C ALA A 33 19.57 5.15 8.72
N GLU A 34 19.07 6.25 8.15
CA GLU A 34 19.13 6.44 6.71
C GLU A 34 20.57 6.17 6.26
N PRO A 35 20.77 5.36 5.20
CA PRO A 35 22.11 5.14 4.69
C PRO A 35 22.75 6.50 4.46
N GLY A 36 23.97 6.70 4.97
CA GLY A 36 24.65 7.99 4.93
C GLY A 36 24.55 8.62 3.54
N ARG A 37 24.13 9.89 3.50
CA ARG A 37 23.83 10.69 2.29
C ARG A 37 24.73 10.28 1.11
N ALA A 38 24.13 9.70 0.08
CA ALA A 38 24.81 9.49 -1.19
C ALA A 38 25.23 10.86 -1.75
N ALA A 39 26.45 10.95 -2.27
CA ALA A 39 26.87 12.14 -3.01
C ALA A 39 25.93 12.35 -4.22
N THR A 40 25.65 13.61 -4.56
CA THR A 40 24.95 13.96 -5.80
C THR A 40 25.62 13.30 -7.01
N ILE A 41 24.82 12.70 -7.88
CA ILE A 41 25.25 12.04 -9.11
C ILE A 41 25.05 12.99 -10.29
N THR A 42 25.98 12.99 -11.24
CA THR A 42 25.79 13.69 -12.51
C THR A 42 24.78 12.91 -13.36
N VAL A 43 23.64 13.54 -13.64
CA VAL A 43 22.66 13.04 -14.61
C VAL A 43 23.17 13.32 -16.01
N ASP A 44 23.63 14.54 -16.24
CA ASP A 44 24.29 14.99 -17.47
C ASP A 44 25.19 16.21 -17.19
N ASP A 45 26.22 16.42 -18.02
CA ASP A 45 27.20 17.52 -17.91
C ASP A 45 27.27 18.41 -19.16
N SER A 46 26.26 18.31 -20.04
CA SER A 46 26.15 19.04 -21.29
C SER A 46 24.79 19.72 -21.42
N LEU A 47 24.45 20.64 -20.51
CA LEU A 47 23.17 21.37 -20.53
C LEU A 47 23.27 22.74 -21.20
N TYR A 48 22.11 23.26 -21.61
CA TYR A 48 22.00 24.64 -22.07
C TYR A 48 22.41 25.63 -20.97
N ALA A 49 23.36 26.52 -21.27
CA ALA A 49 24.08 27.31 -20.26
C ALA A 49 23.26 28.43 -19.58
N THR A 50 22.03 28.71 -20.03
CA THR A 50 21.24 29.81 -19.47
C THR A 50 20.37 29.36 -18.30
N ARG A 51 20.57 29.99 -17.14
CA ARG A 51 19.85 29.72 -15.88
C ARG A 51 18.35 29.54 -16.03
N ASN A 52 17.70 30.44 -16.77
CA ASN A 52 16.24 30.47 -16.80
C ASN A 52 15.64 29.22 -17.44
N VAL A 53 16.37 28.56 -18.36
CA VAL A 53 15.91 27.38 -19.11
C VAL A 53 15.55 26.19 -18.22
N HIS A 54 16.20 26.07 -17.07
CA HIS A 54 16.02 24.94 -16.16
C HIS A 54 15.12 25.28 -14.94
N ASN A 55 14.61 26.51 -14.86
CA ASN A 55 13.58 26.91 -13.89
C ASN A 55 12.18 26.62 -14.41
N GLY A 56 11.22 26.44 -13.49
CA GLY A 56 9.85 26.08 -13.87
C GLY A 56 9.00 25.50 -12.74
N SER A 57 7.70 25.45 -12.98
CA SER A 57 6.67 24.97 -12.04
C SER A 57 6.45 23.46 -12.13
N SER A 58 6.38 22.93 -13.35
CA SER A 58 6.03 21.54 -13.63
C SER A 58 7.17 20.53 -13.37
N PRO A 59 6.83 19.26 -13.08
CA PRO A 59 7.81 18.19 -12.96
C PRO A 59 8.57 17.95 -14.26
N THR A 60 9.84 17.58 -14.15
CA THR A 60 10.66 17.10 -15.28
C THR A 60 11.45 15.84 -14.92
N VAL A 61 11.13 15.23 -13.79
CA VAL A 61 11.75 13.98 -13.31
C VAL A 61 10.63 13.03 -12.99
N VAL A 62 10.73 11.81 -13.51
CA VAL A 62 9.74 10.75 -13.31
C VAL A 62 10.47 9.51 -12.82
N PHE A 63 9.99 8.90 -11.74
CA PHE A 63 10.39 7.55 -11.35
C PHE A 63 9.18 6.64 -11.40
N THR A 64 9.29 5.57 -12.19
CA THR A 64 8.23 4.57 -12.40
C THR A 64 8.37 3.37 -11.46
N SER A 65 9.54 3.25 -10.81
CA SER A 65 9.87 2.26 -9.78
C SER A 65 11.09 2.76 -8.97
N ASP A 66 11.55 1.97 -8.01
CA ASP A 66 12.76 2.22 -7.23
C ASP A 66 14.05 2.14 -8.06
N GLN A 67 14.00 1.51 -9.24
CA GLN A 67 15.13 1.36 -10.16
C GLN A 67 15.03 2.24 -11.40
N VAL A 68 13.83 2.42 -11.96
CA VAL A 68 13.66 3.06 -13.28
C VAL A 68 13.20 4.50 -13.15
N GLY A 69 13.95 5.42 -13.74
CA GLY A 69 13.64 6.85 -13.74
C GLY A 69 14.10 7.57 -15.01
N TYR A 70 13.51 8.74 -15.23
CA TYR A 70 13.67 9.57 -16.41
C TYR A 70 13.84 11.02 -15.97
N ALA A 71 14.79 11.74 -16.57
CA ALA A 71 15.01 13.15 -16.33
C ALA A 71 14.98 13.90 -17.67
N PHE A 72 14.05 14.85 -17.79
CA PHE A 72 13.76 15.64 -18.99
C PHE A 72 14.39 17.03 -18.83
N TYR A 73 15.10 17.50 -19.84
CA TYR A 73 15.79 18.79 -19.81
C TYR A 73 16.19 19.27 -21.21
N VAL A 74 16.76 20.48 -21.29
CA VAL A 74 17.33 21.04 -22.53
C VAL A 74 18.85 20.89 -22.54
N ASP A 75 19.39 20.19 -23.54
CA ASP A 75 20.83 19.98 -23.66
C ASP A 75 21.57 21.23 -24.18
N ALA A 76 22.90 21.15 -24.24
CA ALA A 76 23.76 22.25 -24.67
C ALA A 76 23.55 22.68 -26.14
N ASP A 77 22.97 21.82 -26.96
CA ASP A 77 22.66 22.11 -28.36
C ASP A 77 21.29 22.81 -28.50
N GLY A 78 20.52 22.94 -27.42
CA GLY A 78 19.17 23.50 -27.43
C GLY A 78 18.09 22.47 -27.74
N THR A 79 18.39 21.18 -27.56
CA THR A 79 17.49 20.06 -27.90
C THR A 79 16.76 19.59 -26.64
N CYS A 80 15.47 19.28 -26.78
CA CYS A 80 14.70 18.63 -25.72
C CYS A 80 15.10 17.15 -25.62
N VAL A 81 15.66 16.74 -24.49
CA VAL A 81 16.18 15.39 -24.28
C VAL A 81 15.67 14.76 -22.98
N TYR A 82 15.82 13.44 -22.86
CA TYR A 82 15.81 12.76 -21.57
C TYR A 82 17.01 11.84 -21.36
N ASN A 83 17.43 11.70 -20.10
CA ASN A 83 18.29 10.59 -19.67
C ASN A 83 17.44 9.57 -18.93
N LYS A 84 17.80 8.29 -19.05
CA LYS A 84 17.15 7.17 -18.34
C LYS A 84 18.11 6.55 -17.34
N THR A 85 17.61 6.19 -16.17
CA THR A 85 18.28 5.31 -15.21
C THR A 85 17.51 4.00 -15.04
N VAL A 86 18.23 2.93 -14.75
CA VAL A 86 17.68 1.59 -14.43
C VAL A 86 18.31 1.00 -13.16
N ASP A 87 19.00 1.84 -12.38
CA ASP A 87 19.70 1.48 -11.14
C ASP A 87 19.37 2.45 -10.00
N GLY A 88 18.20 3.10 -10.07
CA GLY A 88 17.69 4.01 -9.06
C GLY A 88 18.36 5.38 -9.06
N GLY A 89 18.96 5.77 -10.19
CA GLY A 89 19.68 7.03 -10.34
C GLY A 89 21.14 6.98 -9.88
N ALA A 90 21.71 5.78 -9.69
CA ALA A 90 23.14 5.63 -9.40
C ALA A 90 23.98 5.91 -10.65
N THR A 91 23.47 5.57 -11.83
CA THR A 91 23.99 5.96 -13.14
C THR A 91 22.86 6.35 -14.09
N TRP A 92 23.19 7.17 -15.10
CA TRP A 92 22.27 7.63 -16.12
C TRP A 92 22.82 7.26 -17.51
N ALA A 93 21.97 6.72 -18.36
CA ALA A 93 22.27 6.49 -19.76
C ALA A 93 22.40 7.83 -20.50
N GLY A 94 23.04 7.79 -21.67
CA GLY A 94 23.20 8.99 -22.51
C GLY A 94 21.84 9.57 -22.95
N ALA A 95 21.84 10.87 -23.19
CA ALA A 95 20.67 11.63 -23.62
C ALA A 95 20.03 11.07 -24.89
N VAL A 96 18.71 11.02 -24.88
CA VAL A 96 17.87 10.66 -26.03
C VAL A 96 17.04 11.88 -26.40
N ALA A 97 17.13 12.33 -27.65
CA ALA A 97 16.32 13.42 -28.17
C ALA A 97 14.84 13.01 -28.22
N ILE A 98 14.00 13.84 -27.61
CA ILE A 98 12.54 13.75 -27.65
C ILE A 98 12.02 14.50 -28.87
N ASP A 99 12.59 15.68 -29.05
CA ASP A 99 12.46 16.50 -30.24
C ASP A 99 13.87 16.73 -30.78
N PRO A 100 14.21 16.26 -31.99
CA PRO A 100 15.56 16.41 -32.54
C PRO A 100 15.88 17.84 -33.01
N ASP A 101 14.91 18.74 -33.03
CA ASP A 101 15.12 20.12 -33.45
C ASP A 101 15.80 20.95 -32.32
N PRO A 102 16.87 21.73 -32.64
CA PRO A 102 17.73 22.40 -31.64
C PRO A 102 17.20 23.77 -31.24
N ASP A 103 15.93 23.81 -30.87
CA ASP A 103 15.16 25.04 -30.69
C ASP A 103 14.23 24.96 -29.45
N CYS A 104 14.34 23.90 -28.67
CA CYS A 104 13.65 23.69 -27.40
C CYS A 104 13.99 24.73 -26.32
N ILE A 105 12.94 25.29 -25.70
CA ILE A 105 12.98 26.30 -24.63
C ILE A 105 12.65 25.70 -23.27
N ARG A 106 11.61 24.86 -23.17
CA ARG A 106 11.12 24.29 -21.91
C ARG A 106 10.53 22.91 -22.12
N VAL A 107 10.55 22.12 -21.04
CA VAL A 107 9.89 20.82 -20.94
C VAL A 107 9.07 20.74 -19.66
N ALA A 108 7.92 20.07 -19.74
CA ALA A 108 7.12 19.65 -18.60
C ALA A 108 6.66 18.20 -18.82
N ALA A 109 6.59 17.41 -17.76
CA ALA A 109 6.23 16.01 -17.83
C ALA A 109 5.08 15.67 -16.87
N TRP A 110 4.19 14.79 -17.33
CA TRP A 110 3.17 14.14 -16.52
C TRP A 110 3.21 12.63 -16.77
N TYR A 111 3.27 11.82 -15.71
CA TYR A 111 3.25 10.37 -15.81
C TYR A 111 1.84 9.84 -15.53
N ASP A 112 1.39 8.87 -16.33
CA ASP A 112 0.10 8.18 -16.14
C ASP A 112 -0.11 7.77 -14.67
N GLY A 113 0.89 7.14 -14.05
CA GLY A 113 0.80 6.68 -12.65
C GLY A 113 0.73 7.79 -11.60
N TRP A 114 0.70 9.06 -12.01
CA TRP A 114 0.36 10.18 -11.12
C TRP A 114 -1.10 10.57 -11.17
N THR A 115 -1.85 10.14 -12.18
CA THR A 115 -3.28 10.38 -12.28
C THR A 115 -4.05 9.39 -11.40
N PRO A 116 -4.97 9.85 -10.53
CA PRO A 116 -5.78 8.97 -9.69
C PRO A 116 -6.50 7.88 -10.50
N GLY A 117 -6.27 6.62 -10.12
CA GLY A 117 -6.90 5.46 -10.76
C GLY A 117 -6.26 5.02 -12.09
N ASP A 118 -5.20 5.69 -12.55
CA ASP A 118 -4.49 5.34 -13.78
C ASP A 118 -3.21 4.54 -13.47
N ALA A 119 -3.07 3.39 -14.14
CA ALA A 119 -1.93 2.49 -14.03
C ALA A 119 -1.18 2.35 -15.38
N GLY A 120 -1.35 3.34 -16.27
CA GLY A 120 -0.68 3.43 -17.55
C GLY A 120 0.83 3.58 -17.43
N THR A 121 1.50 3.47 -18.57
CA THR A 121 2.97 3.46 -18.68
C THR A 121 3.52 4.65 -19.44
N VAL A 122 2.68 5.62 -19.79
CA VAL A 122 3.07 6.75 -20.63
C VAL A 122 3.54 7.92 -19.78
N ILE A 123 4.66 8.52 -20.18
CA ILE A 123 5.05 9.86 -19.74
C ILE A 123 4.68 10.83 -20.86
N HIS A 124 3.74 11.71 -20.57
CA HIS A 124 3.31 12.80 -21.43
C HIS A 124 4.23 13.99 -21.26
N VAL A 125 4.68 14.57 -22.37
CA VAL A 125 5.67 15.64 -22.38
C VAL A 125 5.15 16.82 -23.18
N ALA A 126 5.10 17.98 -22.54
CA ALA A 126 4.85 19.26 -23.18
C ALA A 126 6.19 19.97 -23.43
N ILE A 127 6.34 20.52 -24.63
CA ILE A 127 7.56 21.18 -25.12
C ILE A 127 7.21 22.58 -25.62
N ILE A 128 8.09 23.55 -25.38
CA ILE A 128 8.05 24.86 -26.05
C ILE A 128 9.30 24.99 -26.91
N ASP A 129 9.16 25.51 -28.11
CA ASP A 129 10.23 25.71 -29.08
C ASP A 129 10.31 27.19 -29.56
N THR A 130 11.52 27.72 -29.76
CA THR A 130 11.89 29.05 -30.30
C THR A 130 11.61 29.27 -31.79
N GLY A 131 11.40 28.22 -32.59
CA GLY A 131 11.16 28.34 -34.03
C GLY A 131 9.80 28.92 -34.38
N PHE A 132 8.80 28.63 -33.54
CA PHE A 132 7.41 28.99 -33.74
C PHE A 132 6.71 29.55 -32.50
N ASP A 133 7.37 29.57 -31.33
CA ASP A 133 6.76 29.92 -30.04
C ASP A 133 5.42 29.17 -29.86
N ASP A 134 5.46 27.86 -30.11
CA ASP A 134 4.31 26.94 -30.09
C ASP A 134 4.42 25.96 -28.92
N LEU A 135 3.28 25.40 -28.50
CA LEU A 135 3.23 24.33 -27.50
C LEU A 135 3.13 22.98 -28.23
N PHE A 136 4.11 22.12 -28.02
CA PHE A 136 4.18 20.80 -28.64
C PHE A 136 3.92 19.69 -27.63
N TYR A 137 3.34 18.60 -28.13
CA TYR A 137 3.09 17.38 -27.38
C TYR A 137 3.86 16.20 -27.94
N THR A 138 4.35 15.35 -27.04
CA THR A 138 4.89 14.04 -27.35
C THR A 138 4.73 13.12 -26.13
N ALA A 139 4.89 11.82 -26.34
CA ALA A 139 4.68 10.80 -25.33
C ALA A 139 5.79 9.76 -25.37
N LEU A 140 6.27 9.35 -24.19
CA LEU A 140 7.21 8.26 -24.00
C LEU A 140 6.50 7.08 -23.34
N ASP A 141 6.33 5.97 -24.05
CA ASP A 141 5.89 4.72 -23.42
C ASP A 141 7.06 4.07 -22.69
N THR A 142 6.99 4.03 -21.36
CA THR A 142 8.05 3.49 -20.50
C THR A 142 8.14 1.95 -20.55
N ALA A 143 7.11 1.26 -21.05
CA ALA A 143 7.13 -0.19 -21.20
C ALA A 143 8.05 -0.63 -22.36
N THR A 144 8.16 0.19 -23.39
CA THR A 144 8.90 -0.10 -24.63
C THR A 144 10.06 0.87 -24.88
N ASP A 145 10.15 1.96 -24.12
CA ASP A 145 11.01 3.12 -24.37
C ASP A 145 10.82 3.69 -25.78
N THR A 146 9.57 3.78 -26.23
CA THR A 146 9.23 4.32 -27.56
C THR A 146 8.59 5.70 -27.44
N LEU A 147 9.14 6.66 -28.19
CA LEU A 147 8.58 7.99 -28.36
C LEU A 147 7.50 8.00 -29.44
N SER A 148 6.41 8.75 -29.21
CA SER A 148 5.49 9.14 -30.26
C SER A 148 6.13 10.19 -31.17
N SER A 149 5.50 10.47 -32.31
CA SER A 149 5.82 11.68 -33.06
C SER A 149 5.47 12.91 -32.24
N THR A 150 6.33 13.93 -32.29
CA THR A 150 6.04 15.25 -31.75
C THR A 150 4.99 15.95 -32.61
N VAL A 151 4.03 16.59 -31.97
CA VAL A 151 2.87 17.23 -32.60
C VAL A 151 2.76 18.66 -32.09
N ASN A 152 2.55 19.61 -32.99
CA ASN A 152 2.18 20.96 -32.62
C ASN A 152 0.74 20.96 -32.09
N ALA A 153 0.55 21.31 -30.82
CA ALA A 153 -0.74 21.27 -30.14
C ALA A 153 -1.47 22.62 -30.18
N THR A 154 -0.82 23.71 -30.60
CA THR A 154 -1.45 25.02 -30.80
C THR A 154 -2.03 25.15 -32.20
N ASP A 155 -3.14 25.89 -32.36
CA ASP A 155 -3.85 26.16 -33.62
C ASP A 155 -3.92 27.66 -33.96
N ALA A 156 -4.78 28.05 -34.91
CA ALA A 156 -4.88 29.43 -35.40
C ALA A 156 -5.56 30.43 -34.42
N ASN A 157 -6.19 29.96 -33.35
CA ASN A 157 -6.82 30.81 -32.34
C ASN A 157 -5.84 31.24 -31.24
N GLN A 158 -4.68 30.59 -31.15
CA GLN A 158 -3.55 31.02 -30.33
C GLN A 158 -2.61 31.89 -31.17
N THR A 159 -2.06 32.94 -30.56
CA THR A 159 -1.16 33.90 -31.22
C THR A 159 0.26 33.37 -31.35
N ASN A 160 0.58 32.24 -30.70
CA ASN A 160 1.83 31.48 -30.81
C ASN A 160 3.04 32.40 -30.72
N ALA A 161 3.03 33.22 -29.67
CA ALA A 161 4.07 34.18 -29.35
C ALA A 161 4.24 34.12 -27.83
N PHE A 162 5.42 33.69 -27.39
CA PHE A 162 5.73 33.50 -25.99
C PHE A 162 6.99 34.27 -25.64
N THR A 163 7.01 34.88 -24.47
CA THR A 163 8.21 35.56 -24.00
C THR A 163 9.26 34.53 -23.62
N ILE A 164 10.28 34.38 -24.47
CA ILE A 164 11.42 33.48 -24.23
C ILE A 164 11.93 33.68 -22.79
N ASN A 165 11.96 32.57 -22.06
CA ASN A 165 12.38 32.46 -20.67
C ASN A 165 11.42 32.90 -19.57
N LYS A 166 10.19 33.28 -19.88
CA LYS A 166 9.21 33.70 -18.86
C LYS A 166 7.96 32.83 -18.82
N SER A 167 7.61 32.26 -19.96
CA SER A 167 6.50 31.33 -20.12
C SER A 167 6.89 29.90 -19.68
N LEU A 168 6.03 29.27 -18.88
CA LEU A 168 6.27 27.95 -18.30
C LEU A 168 5.12 27.00 -18.64
N PRO A 169 5.37 25.88 -19.34
CA PRO A 169 4.32 24.95 -19.69
C PRO A 169 3.90 24.13 -18.48
N SER A 170 2.60 23.84 -18.41
CA SER A 170 2.05 22.84 -17.49
C SER A 170 1.26 21.79 -18.25
N ILE A 171 1.30 20.55 -17.75
CA ILE A 171 0.62 19.41 -18.33
C ILE A 171 0.05 18.55 -17.20
N THR A 172 -1.16 18.05 -17.41
CA THR A 172 -1.81 17.06 -16.55
C THR A 172 -2.67 16.12 -17.38
N LYS A 173 -3.08 14.99 -16.78
CA LYS A 173 -4.03 14.06 -17.35
C LYS A 173 -5.23 13.89 -16.41
N GLY A 174 -6.44 14.16 -16.93
CA GLY A 174 -7.71 13.96 -16.23
C GLY A 174 -7.98 12.49 -15.93
N THR A 175 -8.87 12.21 -14.97
CA THR A 175 -9.17 10.83 -14.52
C THR A 175 -9.93 9.99 -15.56
N ASP A 176 -10.42 10.61 -16.63
CA ASP A 176 -11.03 9.98 -17.80
C ASP A 176 -10.05 9.65 -18.93
N GLY A 177 -8.84 10.20 -18.86
CA GLY A 177 -7.78 9.98 -19.84
C GLY A 177 -7.42 11.23 -20.66
N ASP A 178 -8.21 12.28 -20.56
CA ASP A 178 -8.02 13.51 -21.32
C ASP A 178 -6.74 14.23 -20.90
N LEU A 179 -6.01 14.77 -21.88
CA LEU A 179 -4.77 15.50 -21.64
C LEU A 179 -5.01 16.99 -21.69
N TYR A 180 -4.43 17.72 -20.74
CA TYR A 180 -4.53 19.17 -20.66
C TYR A 180 -3.14 19.76 -20.61
N MET A 181 -2.89 20.77 -21.45
CA MET A 181 -1.66 21.54 -21.43
C MET A 181 -1.98 23.04 -21.38
N GLY A 182 -1.16 23.82 -20.71
CA GLY A 182 -1.42 25.25 -20.60
C GLY A 182 -0.19 26.10 -20.30
N ILE A 183 -0.38 27.40 -20.51
CA ILE A 183 0.65 28.43 -20.40
C ILE A 183 0.00 29.77 -20.09
N GLN A 184 0.74 30.67 -19.45
CA GLN A 184 0.35 32.07 -19.28
C GLN A 184 1.50 32.97 -19.74
N ASP A 185 1.21 33.92 -20.62
CA ASP A 185 2.15 34.88 -21.17
C ASP A 185 1.46 36.22 -21.45
N VAL A 186 2.26 37.26 -21.69
CA VAL A 186 1.76 38.59 -22.04
C VAL A 186 1.20 38.67 -23.46
N ASP A 187 1.63 37.78 -24.35
CA ASP A 187 1.19 37.74 -25.74
C ASP A 187 0.10 36.69 -25.99
N ASP A 188 0.09 35.59 -25.22
CA ASP A 188 -0.96 34.58 -25.20
C ASP A 188 -1.01 33.74 -23.91
N SER A 189 -2.21 33.44 -23.42
CA SER A 189 -2.43 32.61 -22.22
C SER A 189 -3.59 31.68 -22.47
N PHE A 190 -3.47 30.38 -22.24
CA PHE A 190 -4.55 29.43 -22.49
C PHE A 190 -4.33 28.08 -21.80
N VAL A 191 -5.39 27.25 -21.80
CA VAL A 191 -5.31 25.81 -21.57
C VAL A 191 -6.00 25.12 -22.75
N ILE A 192 -5.32 24.16 -23.35
CA ILE A 192 -5.82 23.29 -24.40
C ILE A 192 -5.98 21.88 -23.88
N LYS A 193 -6.91 21.13 -24.46
CA LYS A 193 -7.20 19.73 -24.14
C LYS A 193 -7.21 18.83 -25.37
N CYS A 194 -6.97 17.54 -25.15
CA CYS A 194 -7.09 16.48 -26.13
C CYS A 194 -7.75 15.26 -25.49
N GLU A 195 -8.91 14.86 -26.02
CA GLU A 195 -9.75 13.77 -25.47
C GLU A 195 -9.26 12.37 -25.88
N ALA A 196 -8.70 12.25 -27.10
CA ALA A 196 -8.18 10.99 -27.62
C ALA A 196 -7.21 11.23 -28.77
N ASP A 197 -6.36 10.21 -29.01
CA ASP A 197 -5.51 10.13 -30.19
C ASP A 197 -4.68 11.40 -30.40
N CYS A 198 -3.93 11.90 -29.41
CA CYS A 198 -3.24 13.20 -29.45
C CYS A 198 -2.02 13.28 -30.43
N ASP A 199 -2.17 12.73 -31.63
CA ASP A 199 -1.17 12.55 -32.67
C ASP A 199 -1.27 13.58 -33.82
N ALA A 200 -2.25 14.48 -33.79
CA ALA A 200 -2.43 15.55 -34.76
C ALA A 200 -2.87 16.87 -34.12
N GLN A 201 -2.46 17.99 -34.74
CA GLN A 201 -2.80 19.35 -34.30
C GLN A 201 -4.30 19.57 -34.14
N THR A 202 -5.13 18.98 -35.01
CA THR A 202 -6.60 19.12 -34.98
C THR A 202 -7.28 18.44 -33.79
N ASN A 203 -6.53 17.67 -32.99
CA ASN A 203 -7.06 16.93 -31.85
C ASN A 203 -6.98 17.76 -30.56
N TRP A 204 -6.30 18.92 -30.64
CA TRP A 204 -6.16 19.87 -29.56
C TRP A 204 -7.12 21.03 -29.75
N VAL A 205 -7.84 21.38 -28.68
CA VAL A 205 -8.79 22.49 -28.65
C VAL A 205 -8.67 23.23 -27.32
N GLU A 206 -9.05 24.51 -27.26
CA GLU A 206 -9.12 25.21 -25.97
C GLU A 206 -10.12 24.55 -25.02
N ALA A 207 -9.72 24.44 -23.75
CA ALA A 207 -10.57 23.96 -22.67
C ALA A 207 -11.53 25.08 -22.26
N GLY A 208 -12.75 25.04 -22.79
CA GLY A 208 -13.77 26.06 -22.58
C GLY A 208 -13.34 27.47 -23.03
N ALA A 209 -14.00 28.49 -22.48
CA ALA A 209 -13.61 29.88 -22.70
C ALA A 209 -12.40 30.26 -21.84
N ASN A 210 -11.31 30.68 -22.48
CA ASN A 210 -10.06 31.09 -21.84
C ASN A 210 -10.29 32.03 -20.61
N PRO A 211 -9.90 31.61 -19.39
CA PRO A 211 -10.11 32.37 -18.16
C PRO A 211 -8.92 33.27 -17.76
N PHE A 212 -7.81 33.20 -18.50
CA PHE A 212 -6.55 33.85 -18.16
C PHE A 212 -6.48 35.28 -18.71
N ASP A 213 -5.77 36.14 -18.00
CA ASP A 213 -5.34 37.44 -18.49
C ASP A 213 -4.05 37.31 -19.31
N LEU A 214 -3.75 38.38 -20.06
CA LEU A 214 -2.53 38.50 -20.85
C LEU A 214 -1.43 39.13 -19.99
N THR A 215 -1.08 38.43 -18.91
CA THR A 215 0.00 38.75 -17.99
C THR A 215 0.94 37.57 -17.86
N ASN A 216 2.21 37.85 -17.61
CA ASN A 216 3.17 36.79 -17.36
C ASN A 216 2.96 36.24 -15.95
N ASP A 217 2.32 35.09 -15.89
CA ASP A 217 2.01 34.36 -14.66
C ASP A 217 2.50 32.92 -14.78
N TRP A 218 2.67 32.26 -13.65
CA TRP A 218 3.10 30.85 -13.64
C TRP A 218 1.91 29.94 -13.42
N LEU A 219 1.89 28.77 -14.07
CA LEU A 219 0.78 27.83 -14.06
C LEU A 219 1.21 26.44 -13.58
N ILE A 220 0.33 25.79 -12.81
CA ILE A 220 0.33 24.35 -12.56
C ILE A 220 -1.10 23.85 -12.82
N LEU A 221 -1.22 22.79 -13.62
CA LEU A 221 -2.47 22.04 -13.79
C LEU A 221 -2.41 20.76 -12.95
N MET A 222 -3.51 20.43 -12.27
CA MET A 222 -3.65 19.23 -11.46
C MET A 222 -4.98 18.54 -11.78
N PRO A 223 -5.06 17.21 -11.82
CA PRO A 223 -6.32 16.52 -12.00
C PRO A 223 -7.16 16.61 -10.73
N LEU A 224 -8.47 16.67 -10.91
CA LEU A 224 -9.47 16.55 -9.85
C LEU A 224 -10.34 15.31 -10.08
N ALA A 225 -11.16 14.98 -9.10
CA ALA A 225 -12.17 13.93 -9.24
C ALA A 225 -13.21 14.34 -10.30
N GLY A 226 -13.75 13.35 -11.02
CA GLY A 226 -14.81 13.59 -12.01
C GLY A 226 -14.33 14.08 -13.37
N ALA A 227 -13.04 13.88 -13.69
CA ALA A 227 -12.35 14.38 -14.88
C ALA A 227 -12.02 15.88 -14.90
N ASP A 228 -12.43 16.62 -13.88
CA ASP A 228 -12.16 18.05 -13.76
C ASP A 228 -10.65 18.34 -13.61
N VAL A 229 -10.26 19.58 -13.91
CA VAL A 229 -8.88 20.06 -13.78
C VAL A 229 -8.80 21.32 -12.94
N LEU A 230 -7.81 21.37 -12.06
CA LEU A 230 -7.50 22.55 -11.26
C LEU A 230 -6.34 23.32 -11.90
N ALA A 231 -6.59 24.56 -12.31
CA ALA A 231 -5.54 25.52 -12.63
C ALA A 231 -5.13 26.26 -11.36
N ILE A 232 -3.86 26.18 -11.01
CA ILE A 232 -3.23 26.95 -9.94
C ILE A 232 -2.27 27.92 -10.59
N ARG A 233 -2.47 29.22 -10.34
CA ARG A 233 -1.59 30.26 -10.87
C ARG A 233 -0.92 31.07 -9.77
N TRP A 234 0.26 31.56 -10.11
CA TRP A 234 0.84 32.70 -9.41
C TRP A 234 0.60 33.95 -10.24
N ASP A 235 -0.32 34.80 -9.79
CA ASP A 235 -0.52 36.13 -10.35
C ASP A 235 0.62 37.02 -9.84
N ILE A 236 1.66 37.14 -10.65
CA ILE A 236 2.90 37.83 -10.29
C ILE A 236 2.61 39.32 -10.08
N SER A 237 1.71 39.88 -10.90
CA SER A 237 1.38 41.30 -10.87
C SER A 237 0.59 41.69 -9.62
N ALA A 238 -0.27 40.79 -9.14
CA ALA A 238 -1.02 40.95 -7.90
C ALA A 238 -0.23 40.53 -6.65
N GLY A 239 0.84 39.73 -6.82
CA GLY A 239 1.55 39.11 -5.70
C GLY A 239 0.65 38.12 -4.97
N ALA A 240 -0.09 37.29 -5.71
CA ALA A 240 -1.09 36.38 -5.16
C ALA A 240 -1.00 34.98 -5.79
N VAL A 241 -1.31 33.96 -5.01
CA VAL A 241 -1.50 32.59 -5.49
C VAL A 241 -3.00 32.31 -5.56
N GLN A 242 -3.47 31.88 -6.73
CA GLN A 242 -4.88 31.75 -7.04
C GLN A 242 -5.19 30.41 -7.70
N SER A 243 -6.46 30.02 -7.71
CA SER A 243 -6.90 28.83 -8.44
C SER A 243 -8.26 29.01 -9.11
N LYS A 244 -8.51 28.14 -10.09
CA LYS A 244 -9.76 28.01 -10.80
C LYS A 244 -9.95 26.57 -11.26
N ALA A 245 -11.14 26.01 -11.08
CA ALA A 245 -11.45 24.68 -11.57
C ALA A 245 -12.11 24.76 -12.96
N TYR A 246 -11.80 23.77 -13.78
CA TYR A 246 -12.43 23.50 -15.07
C TYR A 246 -13.27 22.23 -14.92
N ASP A 247 -14.56 22.34 -15.23
CA ASP A 247 -15.51 21.23 -15.28
C ASP A 247 -15.52 20.68 -16.71
N ASP A 248 -15.00 19.47 -16.86
CA ASP A 248 -14.84 18.87 -18.20
C ASP A 248 -16.20 18.50 -18.82
N ALA A 249 -17.13 18.02 -17.99
CA ALA A 249 -18.47 17.62 -18.43
C ALA A 249 -19.29 18.77 -19.03
N THR A 250 -19.05 20.00 -18.57
CA THR A 250 -19.73 21.21 -19.05
C THR A 250 -18.87 22.08 -19.96
N ASP A 251 -17.60 21.71 -20.17
CA ASP A 251 -16.60 22.46 -20.93
C ASP A 251 -16.49 23.92 -20.48
N ALA A 252 -16.43 24.13 -19.16
CA ALA A 252 -16.49 25.46 -18.56
C ALA A 252 -15.60 25.62 -17.33
N TRP A 253 -15.01 26.80 -17.20
CA TRP A 253 -14.34 27.23 -15.97
C TRP A 253 -15.35 27.73 -14.94
N ASP A 254 -15.06 27.48 -13.68
CA ASP A 254 -15.76 28.08 -12.54
C ASP A 254 -15.72 29.62 -12.59
N GLY A 255 -16.50 30.28 -11.73
CA GLY A 255 -16.71 31.73 -11.78
C GLY A 255 -15.44 32.60 -11.60
N ALA A 256 -15.33 33.26 -10.44
CA ALA A 256 -14.19 34.12 -10.14
C ALA A 256 -12.97 33.28 -9.71
N TRP A 257 -11.77 33.82 -9.91
CA TRP A 257 -10.55 33.27 -9.33
C TRP A 257 -10.68 33.17 -7.80
N THR A 258 -10.25 32.04 -7.24
CA THR A 258 -10.20 31.83 -5.79
C THR A 258 -8.80 32.17 -5.30
N ASP A 259 -8.68 33.17 -4.41
CA ASP A 259 -7.43 33.48 -3.74
C ASP A 259 -7.07 32.36 -2.75
N ILE A 260 -5.94 31.69 -3.00
CA ILE A 260 -5.32 30.76 -2.04
C ILE A 260 -4.54 31.59 -1.03
N ASP A 261 -3.76 32.55 -1.53
CA ASP A 261 -3.00 33.51 -0.74
C ASP A 261 -2.94 34.86 -1.47
N PRO A 262 -3.58 35.92 -0.95
CA PRO A 262 -3.58 37.24 -1.56
C PRO A 262 -2.31 38.07 -1.23
N ALA A 263 -1.34 37.49 -0.50
CA ALA A 263 -0.14 38.18 -0.01
C ALA A 263 1.12 37.31 -0.14
N ALA A 264 1.41 36.91 -1.38
CA ALA A 264 2.57 36.13 -1.79
C ALA A 264 3.43 36.92 -2.82
N PRO A 265 4.09 38.02 -2.41
CA PRO A 265 5.07 38.69 -3.27
C PRO A 265 6.28 37.79 -3.50
N VAL A 266 6.87 37.88 -4.69
CA VAL A 266 7.96 37.02 -5.14
C VAL A 266 9.02 37.81 -5.90
N ASP A 267 10.27 37.39 -5.73
CA ASP A 267 11.35 37.82 -6.62
C ASP A 267 11.26 37.08 -7.96
N VAL A 268 11.20 37.83 -9.06
CA VAL A 268 11.04 37.31 -10.43
C VAL A 268 12.39 37.01 -11.12
N GLU A 269 13.51 37.07 -10.39
CA GLU A 269 14.81 36.60 -10.87
C GLU A 269 14.85 35.07 -10.93
N TYR A 270 14.16 34.42 -9.99
CA TYR A 270 14.04 32.96 -9.92
C TYR A 270 12.60 32.54 -10.21
N ASP A 271 12.37 32.01 -11.41
CA ASP A 271 11.01 31.74 -11.88
C ASP A 271 10.39 30.50 -11.20
N ALA A 272 9.12 30.62 -10.80
CA ALA A 272 8.24 29.57 -10.28
C ALA A 272 8.72 28.81 -9.03
N PRO A 273 8.92 29.49 -7.89
CA PRO A 273 9.20 28.86 -6.60
C PRO A 273 7.92 28.31 -5.95
N PHE A 274 7.18 27.48 -6.68
CA PHE A 274 6.01 26.74 -6.20
C PHE A 274 5.91 25.38 -6.90
N GLY A 275 5.25 24.44 -6.23
CA GLY A 275 4.99 23.11 -6.75
C GLY A 275 3.78 22.48 -6.06
N ALA A 276 3.11 21.60 -6.78
CA ALA A 276 1.97 20.87 -6.28
C ALA A 276 2.19 19.35 -6.43
N THR A 277 1.50 18.59 -5.59
CA THR A 277 1.37 17.13 -5.69
C THR A 277 -0.06 16.75 -5.31
N LEU A 278 -0.42 15.48 -5.43
CA LEU A 278 -1.71 14.98 -5.01
C LEU A 278 -1.58 13.65 -4.25
N ASP A 279 -2.59 13.34 -3.44
CA ASP A 279 -2.83 11.99 -2.93
C ASP A 279 -3.78 11.26 -3.89
N PRO A 280 -3.34 10.20 -4.58
CA PRO A 280 -4.17 9.51 -5.57
C PRO A 280 -5.32 8.72 -4.95
N ASP A 281 -5.26 8.42 -3.64
CA ASP A 281 -6.29 7.66 -2.94
C ASP A 281 -7.45 8.58 -2.49
N THR A 282 -7.15 9.82 -2.11
CA THR A 282 -8.16 10.79 -1.65
C THR A 282 -8.58 11.78 -2.73
N GLY A 283 -7.71 12.05 -3.71
CA GLY A 283 -7.85 13.11 -4.69
C GLY A 283 -7.53 14.51 -4.13
N ASP A 284 -6.94 14.60 -2.93
CA ASP A 284 -6.53 15.89 -2.36
C ASP A 284 -5.30 16.42 -3.10
N VAL A 285 -5.31 17.72 -3.40
CA VAL A 285 -4.17 18.42 -4.01
C VAL A 285 -3.45 19.22 -2.93
N TYR A 286 -2.13 19.08 -2.87
CA TYR A 286 -1.26 19.80 -1.95
C TYR A 286 -0.40 20.78 -2.72
N LEU A 287 -0.21 21.97 -2.14
CA LEU A 287 0.56 23.06 -2.71
C LEU A 287 1.62 23.54 -1.71
N ALA A 288 2.82 23.80 -2.21
CA ALA A 288 3.85 24.53 -1.47
C ALA A 288 4.45 25.62 -2.38
N TYR A 289 4.65 26.81 -1.82
CA TYR A 289 5.14 27.97 -2.54
C TYR A 289 5.97 28.85 -1.63
N ALA A 290 6.97 29.53 -2.20
CA ALA A 290 7.69 30.57 -1.49
C ALA A 290 6.76 31.78 -1.27
N ALA A 291 6.95 32.57 -0.24
CA ALA A 291 6.27 33.85 -0.11
C ALA A 291 7.21 34.83 0.61
N GLN A 292 6.95 36.13 0.47
CA GLN A 292 7.78 37.18 1.08
C GLN A 292 9.25 37.07 0.66
N THR A 293 9.46 36.72 -0.62
CA THR A 293 10.81 36.52 -1.20
C THR A 293 11.24 37.69 -2.07
N ASP A 294 10.52 38.80 -2.09
CA ASP A 294 10.81 39.98 -2.92
C ASP A 294 12.14 40.66 -2.57
N VAL A 295 12.72 40.33 -1.41
CA VAL A 295 14.08 40.70 -1.01
C VAL A 295 14.87 39.45 -0.62
N LEU A 296 15.69 38.95 -1.53
CA LEU A 296 16.53 37.77 -1.28
C LEU A 296 17.41 37.95 -0.03
N GLY A 297 17.22 37.09 0.97
CA GLY A 297 17.96 37.14 2.23
C GLY A 297 17.54 38.30 3.15
N GLY A 298 16.27 38.71 3.06
CA GLY A 298 15.66 39.80 3.84
C GLY A 298 15.26 39.46 5.29
N ASP A 299 15.47 38.22 5.73
CA ASP A 299 15.00 37.65 7.01
C ASP A 299 13.47 37.48 7.09
N ASP A 300 12.78 37.36 5.96
CA ASP A 300 11.32 37.19 5.85
C ASP A 300 10.88 36.10 4.86
N ASP A 301 11.78 35.25 4.35
CA ASP A 301 11.40 34.24 3.36
C ASP A 301 10.55 33.13 4.00
N ASP A 302 9.34 32.94 3.50
CA ASP A 302 8.43 31.86 3.88
C ASP A 302 8.41 30.74 2.84
N VAL A 303 8.11 29.52 3.29
CA VAL A 303 7.60 28.45 2.41
C VAL A 303 6.25 28.04 2.93
N ARG A 304 5.20 28.61 2.33
CA ARG A 304 3.80 28.42 2.72
C ARG A 304 3.20 27.20 2.05
N THR A 305 2.15 26.67 2.66
CA THR A 305 1.50 25.46 2.17
C THR A 305 -0.02 25.52 2.26
N ALA A 306 -0.70 24.85 1.34
CA ALA A 306 -2.16 24.79 1.30
C ALA A 306 -2.62 23.44 0.75
N THR A 307 -3.80 23.00 1.19
CA THR A 307 -4.46 21.77 0.73
C THR A 307 -5.80 22.10 0.10
N TYR A 308 -6.06 21.56 -1.08
CA TYR A 308 -7.36 21.58 -1.73
C TYR A 308 -8.04 20.23 -1.51
N SER A 309 -9.19 20.26 -0.83
CA SER A 309 -9.99 19.07 -0.55
C SER A 309 -11.47 19.42 -0.57
N GLY A 310 -12.28 18.58 -1.21
CA GLY A 310 -13.74 18.76 -1.26
C GLY A 310 -14.18 20.10 -1.86
N GLY A 311 -13.43 20.65 -2.81
CA GLY A 311 -13.77 21.91 -3.48
C GLY A 311 -13.26 23.19 -2.81
N ALA A 312 -12.46 23.09 -1.74
CA ALA A 312 -12.01 24.25 -0.97
C ALA A 312 -10.53 24.17 -0.56
N TRP A 313 -9.89 25.33 -0.46
CA TRP A 313 -8.54 25.47 0.07
C TRP A 313 -8.52 25.65 1.59
N THR A 314 -7.60 24.97 2.25
CA THR A 314 -7.25 25.16 3.66
C THR A 314 -5.74 25.41 3.76
N ALA A 315 -5.35 26.47 4.47
CA ALA A 315 -3.94 26.75 4.73
C ALA A 315 -3.33 25.67 5.65
N GLY A 316 -2.15 25.19 5.28
CA GLY A 316 -1.33 24.31 6.10
C GLY A 316 -0.41 25.11 7.04
N ALA A 317 0.42 24.41 7.80
CA ALA A 317 1.53 25.05 8.49
C ALA A 317 2.63 25.40 7.47
N ASP A 318 3.29 26.53 7.68
CA ASP A 318 4.41 26.93 6.83
C ASP A 318 5.61 26.01 7.09
N ALA A 319 6.24 25.55 6.01
CA ALA A 319 7.44 24.75 6.08
C ALA A 319 8.64 25.61 6.52
N LEU A 320 8.70 26.88 6.11
CA LEU A 320 9.64 27.89 6.58
C LEU A 320 8.89 29.16 6.95
N ILE A 321 9.34 29.83 8.01
CA ILE A 321 8.76 31.07 8.54
C ILE A 321 9.91 32.04 8.79
N ASP A 322 9.82 33.24 8.24
CA ASP A 322 10.79 34.33 8.45
C ASP A 322 12.27 33.85 8.30
N ASP A 323 12.57 33.04 7.27
CA ASP A 323 13.91 32.49 7.06
C ASP A 323 14.81 33.52 6.34
N ALA A 324 16.10 33.49 6.67
CA ALA A 324 17.11 34.41 6.15
C ALA A 324 17.79 33.92 4.86
N LYS A 325 17.56 32.68 4.42
CA LYS A 325 18.45 32.02 3.44
C LYS A 325 18.32 32.52 2.00
N GLY A 326 17.35 33.34 1.63
CA GLY A 326 17.11 33.67 0.22
C GLY A 326 16.54 32.45 -0.51
N VAL A 327 15.27 32.11 -0.24
CA VAL A 327 14.58 31.00 -0.93
C VAL A 327 14.40 31.34 -2.42
N THR A 328 14.79 30.42 -3.30
CA THR A 328 14.86 30.62 -4.76
C THR A 328 14.05 29.59 -5.55
N GLY A 329 13.45 28.61 -4.88
CA GLY A 329 12.71 27.54 -5.53
C GLY A 329 12.01 26.67 -4.51
N VAL A 330 10.80 26.22 -4.83
CA VAL A 330 10.02 25.28 -4.00
C VAL A 330 9.37 24.25 -4.92
N LYS A 331 9.38 22.99 -4.48
CA LYS A 331 8.67 21.86 -5.07
C LYS A 331 8.13 20.97 -3.96
N LEU A 332 7.14 20.15 -4.31
CA LEU A 332 6.46 19.29 -3.38
C LEU A 332 6.35 17.88 -3.97
N ALA A 333 6.56 16.86 -3.14
CA ALA A 333 6.40 15.47 -3.53
C ALA A 333 5.61 14.67 -2.48
N PHE A 334 4.84 13.67 -2.94
CA PHE A 334 4.07 12.77 -2.09
C PHE A 334 4.67 11.36 -2.04
N ASP A 335 4.75 10.82 -0.83
CA ASP A 335 5.00 9.42 -0.55
C ASP A 335 3.66 8.65 -0.59
N GLY A 336 3.43 7.94 -1.69
CA GLY A 336 2.21 7.18 -1.96
C GLY A 336 1.99 5.96 -1.06
N LEU A 337 2.99 5.53 -0.28
CA LEU A 337 2.87 4.38 0.63
C LEU A 337 2.67 4.83 2.08
N GLY A 338 3.36 5.91 2.47
CA GLY A 338 3.45 6.42 3.84
C GLY A 338 2.61 7.67 4.10
N GLY A 339 2.03 8.28 3.07
CA GLY A 339 1.21 9.50 3.17
C GLY A 339 2.01 10.73 3.63
N ARG A 340 3.31 10.79 3.30
CA ARG A 340 4.20 11.88 3.72
C ARG A 340 4.39 12.89 2.60
N LEU A 341 4.56 14.14 2.98
CA LEU A 341 4.81 15.24 2.06
C LEU A 341 6.24 15.76 2.25
N TYR A 342 6.93 15.96 1.13
CA TYR A 342 8.31 16.43 1.08
C TYR A 342 8.34 17.80 0.41
N ALA A 343 8.50 18.86 1.19
CA ALA A 343 8.71 20.22 0.68
C ALA A 343 10.20 20.39 0.40
N LEU A 344 10.59 20.35 -0.87
CA LEU A 344 11.94 20.59 -1.38
C LEU A 344 12.09 22.07 -1.71
N TYR A 345 13.20 22.69 -1.32
CA TYR A 345 13.48 24.08 -1.69
C TYR A 345 14.96 24.33 -1.96
N THR A 346 15.23 25.27 -2.85
CA THR A 346 16.57 25.83 -3.04
C THR A 346 16.68 27.14 -2.30
N ALA A 347 17.79 27.35 -1.60
CA ALA A 347 18.04 28.61 -0.89
C ALA A 347 19.51 29.01 -0.96
N GLN A 348 19.81 30.31 -0.92
CA GLN A 348 21.18 30.79 -1.01
C GLN A 348 22.04 30.26 0.14
N ALA A 349 23.28 29.86 -0.17
CA ALA A 349 24.23 29.42 0.85
C ALA A 349 24.74 30.61 1.69
N THR A 350 24.81 31.79 1.08
CA THR A 350 25.03 33.07 1.75
C THR A 350 23.86 34.00 1.42
N PRO A 351 23.02 34.34 2.40
CA PRO A 351 21.90 35.27 2.24
C PRO A 351 22.24 36.54 1.47
N GLY A 352 21.36 36.93 0.54
CA GLY A 352 21.47 38.13 -0.29
C GLY A 352 22.55 38.07 -1.39
N THR A 353 23.06 36.87 -1.72
CA THR A 353 24.09 36.72 -2.76
C THR A 353 23.65 35.78 -3.89
N PRO A 354 23.74 36.19 -5.17
CA PRO A 354 23.27 35.39 -6.31
C PRO A 354 24.25 34.29 -6.76
N SER A 355 25.34 34.05 -6.02
CA SER A 355 26.46 33.21 -6.47
C SER A 355 26.56 31.83 -5.82
N SER A 356 25.71 31.52 -4.83
CA SER A 356 25.73 30.22 -4.16
C SER A 356 24.36 29.86 -3.60
N ALA A 357 23.87 28.65 -3.90
CA ALA A 357 22.59 28.12 -3.47
C ALA A 357 22.64 26.60 -3.27
N ASN A 358 21.85 26.11 -2.33
CA ASN A 358 21.83 24.73 -1.85
C ASN A 358 20.41 24.17 -1.89
N VAL A 359 20.29 22.86 -1.97
CA VAL A 359 18.99 22.16 -1.95
C VAL A 359 18.71 21.62 -0.55
N TYR A 360 17.54 21.90 -0.01
CA TYR A 360 17.07 21.43 1.29
C TYR A 360 15.66 20.85 1.17
N TYR A 361 15.20 20.14 2.20
CA TYR A 361 13.81 19.72 2.29
C TYR A 361 13.31 19.60 3.73
N LYS A 362 12.00 19.62 3.89
CA LYS A 362 11.29 19.28 5.13
C LYS A 362 10.23 18.23 4.84
N VAL A 363 9.87 17.46 5.88
CA VAL A 363 8.90 16.36 5.76
C VAL A 363 7.74 16.61 6.71
N SER A 364 6.51 16.47 6.20
CA SER A 364 5.29 16.40 7.00
C SER A 364 4.75 14.96 6.95
N SER A 365 4.27 14.48 8.09
CA SER A 365 3.63 13.16 8.24
C SER A 365 2.17 13.25 8.69
N ASP A 366 1.60 14.45 8.64
CA ASP A 366 0.29 14.78 9.18
C ASP A 366 -0.50 15.73 8.25
N GLY A 367 -0.28 15.60 6.94
CA GLY A 367 -1.01 16.38 5.92
C GLY A 367 -0.74 17.88 6.02
N MET A 368 0.52 18.27 6.22
CA MET A 368 0.98 19.67 6.38
C MET A 368 0.48 20.38 7.64
N ALA A 369 -0.08 19.66 8.63
CA ALA A 369 -0.41 20.27 9.92
C ALA A 369 0.85 20.65 10.72
N SER A 370 1.96 19.94 10.51
CA SER A 370 3.28 20.30 11.01
C SER A 370 4.41 19.81 10.10
N TRP A 371 5.59 20.44 10.25
CA TRP A 371 6.80 20.08 9.50
C TRP A 371 7.92 19.66 10.45
N GLY A 372 8.61 18.57 10.09
CA GLY A 372 9.80 18.10 10.79
C GLY A 372 11.00 19.05 10.66
N SER A 373 12.16 18.64 11.16
CA SER A 373 13.39 19.44 11.02
C SER A 373 13.86 19.50 9.57
N GLU A 374 14.44 20.65 9.19
CA GLU A 374 15.13 20.83 7.90
C GLU A 374 16.20 19.77 7.70
N GLN A 375 16.21 19.21 6.49
CA GLN A 375 17.21 18.30 5.98
C GLN A 375 17.95 18.98 4.84
N GLY A 376 19.27 19.06 4.95
CA GLY A 376 20.12 19.49 3.85
C GLY A 376 21.48 19.99 4.37
N PRO A 377 22.29 20.64 3.53
CA PRO A 377 22.11 20.68 2.08
C PRO A 377 22.26 19.27 1.46
N LEU A 378 21.50 18.95 0.41
CA LEU A 378 21.61 17.66 -0.29
C LEU A 378 22.85 17.60 -1.19
N ASN A 379 23.39 18.76 -1.54
CA ASN A 379 24.63 18.91 -2.26
C ASN A 379 25.84 19.01 -1.31
N ALA A 380 26.99 18.49 -1.77
CA ALA A 380 28.20 18.37 -0.94
C ALA A 380 29.07 19.65 -0.86
N ASN A 381 28.92 20.58 -1.80
CA ASN A 381 29.63 21.86 -1.83
C ASN A 381 28.65 22.98 -2.19
N ASP A 382 28.84 24.18 -1.64
CA ASP A 382 28.12 25.39 -2.02
C ASP A 382 28.44 25.72 -3.49
N LYS A 383 27.58 25.26 -4.41
CA LYS A 383 27.60 25.68 -5.82
C LYS A 383 26.39 26.58 -6.06
N ASN A 384 26.17 27.04 -7.28
CA ASN A 384 24.99 27.82 -7.63
C ASN A 384 23.86 26.89 -8.11
N PHE A 385 23.25 26.14 -7.18
CA PHE A 385 22.13 25.23 -7.50
C PHE A 385 20.81 25.98 -7.67
N PHE A 386 20.07 25.70 -8.74
CA PHE A 386 18.71 26.20 -8.95
C PHE A 386 17.92 25.24 -9.82
N GLY A 387 16.65 25.60 -10.09
CA GLY A 387 15.79 24.81 -10.93
C GLY A 387 15.58 23.40 -10.38
N ALA A 388 15.63 23.24 -9.05
CA ALA A 388 15.44 21.93 -8.46
C ALA A 388 14.06 21.35 -8.85
N ARG A 389 14.03 20.07 -9.14
CA ARG A 389 12.84 19.29 -9.47
C ARG A 389 12.83 18.01 -8.65
N VAL A 390 11.64 17.44 -8.51
CA VAL A 390 11.39 16.16 -7.87
C VAL A 390 10.26 15.49 -8.62
N ASN A 391 10.25 14.16 -8.68
CA ASN A 391 9.07 13.45 -9.15
C ASN A 391 7.89 13.72 -8.21
N LEU A 392 6.73 13.98 -8.80
CA LEU A 392 5.54 14.47 -8.10
C LEU A 392 5.08 13.48 -7.03
N LEU A 393 4.99 12.21 -7.41
CA LEU A 393 4.47 11.12 -6.58
C LEU A 393 5.28 9.85 -6.82
N SER A 394 5.47 9.03 -5.76
CA SER A 394 5.88 7.62 -5.88
C SER A 394 5.57 6.87 -4.58
N ASP A 395 5.32 5.56 -4.68
CA ASP A 395 5.28 4.60 -3.57
C ASP A 395 6.62 3.87 -3.36
N GLU A 396 7.61 4.14 -4.23
CA GLU A 396 8.90 3.44 -4.25
C GLU A 396 10.08 4.40 -4.04
N ARG A 397 10.19 5.48 -4.81
CA ARG A 397 11.34 6.41 -4.75
C ARG A 397 10.98 7.85 -5.08
N LEU A 398 11.47 8.77 -4.24
CA LEU A 398 11.55 10.19 -4.56
C LEU A 398 13.00 10.55 -4.88
N TYR A 399 13.19 11.19 -6.03
CA TYR A 399 14.49 11.57 -6.55
C TYR A 399 14.43 13.02 -7.03
N PHE A 400 15.40 13.82 -6.62
CA PHE A 400 15.50 15.20 -7.04
C PHE A 400 16.56 15.37 -8.13
N THR A 401 16.36 16.35 -9.00
CA THR A 401 17.42 16.90 -9.86
C THR A 401 17.56 18.38 -9.60
N ALA A 402 18.72 18.95 -9.92
CA ALA A 402 18.98 20.38 -9.82
C ALA A 402 20.10 20.77 -10.79
N PHE A 403 19.92 21.92 -11.44
CA PHE A 403 20.92 22.50 -12.32
C PHE A 403 22.01 23.23 -11.50
N VAL A 404 23.24 23.21 -12.00
CA VAL A 404 24.36 23.93 -11.40
C VAL A 404 24.94 24.96 -12.36
N ALA A 405 24.73 26.26 -12.09
CA ALA A 405 25.31 27.31 -12.92
C ALA A 405 26.83 27.34 -12.92
N GLY A 406 27.37 27.64 -14.10
CA GLY A 406 28.79 27.80 -14.36
C GLY A 406 29.52 26.49 -14.66
N SER A 407 28.96 25.33 -14.26
CA SER A 407 29.38 24.03 -14.77
C SER A 407 28.45 23.46 -15.83
N ASP A 408 27.22 23.98 -15.94
CA ASP A 408 26.20 23.54 -16.89
C ASP A 408 25.87 22.03 -16.76
N ASN A 409 25.77 21.58 -15.50
CA ASN A 409 25.48 20.19 -15.14
C ASN A 409 24.07 20.04 -14.57
N LEU A 410 23.42 18.93 -14.90
CA LEU A 410 22.27 18.40 -14.17
C LEU A 410 22.78 17.40 -13.14
N LEU A 411 22.59 17.70 -11.87
CA LEU A 411 22.88 16.78 -10.79
C LEU A 411 21.58 16.21 -10.23
N GLY A 412 21.64 15.04 -9.62
CA GLY A 412 20.51 14.48 -8.91
C GLY A 412 20.90 13.63 -7.71
N GLY A 413 19.90 13.24 -6.95
CA GLY A 413 20.07 12.34 -5.81
C GLY A 413 18.74 11.83 -5.26
N THR A 414 18.83 10.73 -4.52
CA THR A 414 17.67 10.20 -3.80
C THR A 414 17.24 11.18 -2.70
N LEU A 415 15.99 11.60 -2.76
CA LEU A 415 15.33 12.37 -1.70
C LEU A 415 14.76 11.43 -0.63
N ALA A 416 14.10 10.35 -1.05
CA ALA A 416 13.59 9.31 -0.17
C ALA A 416 13.48 7.96 -0.90
N ASN A 417 13.77 6.87 -0.19
CA ASN A 417 13.41 5.51 -0.61
C ASN A 417 12.20 5.07 0.21
N ILE A 418 11.05 4.95 -0.45
CA ILE A 418 9.75 4.68 0.15
C ILE A 418 9.48 3.17 0.17
N GLY A 419 9.82 2.49 -0.93
CA GLY A 419 9.71 1.04 -1.09
C GLY A 419 10.55 0.31 -0.04
N ARG A 420 10.13 -0.91 0.33
CA ARG A 420 10.92 -1.76 1.25
C ARG A 420 12.34 -1.86 0.72
N SER A 421 13.30 -1.29 1.44
CA SER A 421 14.71 -1.26 1.08
C SER A 421 15.27 -2.68 0.85
N GLY A 422 15.20 -3.14 -0.39
CA GLY A 422 15.71 -4.42 -0.86
C GLY A 422 17.03 -4.25 -1.60
N GLY A 423 18.04 -3.69 -0.95
CA GLY A 423 19.39 -3.68 -1.51
C GLY A 423 19.99 -5.09 -1.54
N SER A 424 19.83 -5.81 -2.65
CA SER A 424 20.84 -6.74 -3.17
C SER A 424 20.57 -7.09 -4.64
N SER A 425 21.55 -6.80 -5.49
CA SER A 425 21.62 -7.13 -6.92
C SER A 425 21.19 -8.57 -7.26
N LEU A 426 20.17 -8.73 -8.11
CA LEU A 426 19.97 -9.91 -8.96
C LEU A 426 19.58 -9.42 -10.38
N PRO A 427 20.07 -10.07 -11.45
CA PRO A 427 19.92 -9.56 -12.82
C PRO A 427 18.48 -9.66 -13.32
N ALA A 428 18.13 -8.74 -14.23
CA ALA A 428 16.82 -8.52 -14.81
C ALA A 428 16.02 -9.80 -15.09
N VAL A 429 14.84 -9.91 -14.48
CA VAL A 429 13.81 -10.88 -14.87
C VAL A 429 12.72 -10.11 -15.60
N SER A 430 12.59 -10.40 -16.89
CA SER A 430 11.53 -10.02 -17.82
C SER A 430 10.19 -9.66 -17.15
N LEU A 431 9.79 -8.38 -17.28
CA LEU A 431 8.52 -7.80 -16.79
C LEU A 431 7.35 -8.17 -17.72
N LEU A 432 7.00 -9.46 -17.79
CA LEU A 432 5.62 -9.82 -18.13
C LEU A 432 4.80 -9.67 -16.84
N LYS A 433 3.62 -9.04 -16.91
CA LYS A 433 2.68 -8.95 -15.76
C LYS A 433 2.54 -10.36 -15.14
N PRO A 434 2.85 -10.53 -13.85
CA PRO A 434 2.74 -11.84 -13.21
C PRO A 434 1.32 -12.39 -13.34
N GLY A 435 1.19 -13.57 -13.93
CA GLY A 435 -0.08 -14.25 -14.16
C GLY A 435 0.02 -15.71 -13.75
N ILE A 436 -1.11 -16.32 -13.42
CA ILE A 436 -1.20 -17.73 -13.04
C ILE A 436 -2.41 -18.36 -13.72
N THR A 437 -2.31 -19.60 -14.16
CA THR A 437 -3.41 -20.34 -14.78
C THR A 437 -3.36 -21.80 -14.36
N VAL A 438 -4.43 -22.29 -13.74
CA VAL A 438 -4.60 -23.68 -13.31
C VAL A 438 -4.86 -24.56 -14.54
N ILE A 439 -4.14 -25.68 -14.64
CA ILE A 439 -4.25 -26.62 -15.77
C ILE A 439 -4.97 -27.90 -15.34
N SER A 440 -4.71 -28.39 -14.12
CA SER A 440 -5.32 -29.61 -13.60
C SER A 440 -5.24 -29.68 -12.07
N PRO A 441 -6.25 -30.22 -11.36
CA PRO A 441 -7.61 -30.48 -11.84
C PRO A 441 -8.30 -29.19 -12.30
N ASN A 442 -9.05 -29.24 -13.40
CA ASN A 442 -9.70 -28.06 -13.98
C ASN A 442 -11.22 -28.19 -14.15
N GLY A 443 -11.79 -29.36 -13.82
CA GLY A 443 -13.23 -29.56 -13.67
C GLY A 443 -13.77 -30.82 -14.36
N GLY A 444 -14.76 -31.44 -13.72
CA GLY A 444 -15.42 -32.66 -14.21
C GLY A 444 -14.70 -33.98 -13.92
N GLU A 445 -13.50 -33.95 -13.32
CA GLU A 445 -12.77 -35.15 -12.92
C GLU A 445 -13.44 -35.87 -11.72
N ALA A 446 -13.09 -37.14 -11.52
CA ALA A 446 -13.41 -37.89 -10.31
C ALA A 446 -12.11 -38.44 -9.70
N LEU A 447 -11.68 -37.84 -8.60
CA LEU A 447 -10.44 -38.16 -7.90
C LEU A 447 -10.70 -39.15 -6.78
N GLU A 448 -9.90 -40.21 -6.73
CA GLU A 448 -9.81 -41.08 -5.56
C GLU A 448 -8.89 -40.44 -4.51
N PRO A 449 -9.04 -40.74 -3.21
CA PRO A 449 -8.15 -40.24 -2.17
C PRO A 449 -6.73 -40.72 -2.42
N GLY A 450 -5.75 -39.83 -2.29
CA GLY A 450 -4.35 -40.14 -2.61
C GLY A 450 -3.60 -38.98 -3.27
N ALA A 451 -2.37 -39.24 -3.70
CA ALA A 451 -1.51 -38.22 -4.30
C ALA A 451 -1.92 -37.91 -5.75
N VAL A 452 -2.37 -36.68 -6.00
CA VAL A 452 -2.74 -36.14 -7.31
C VAL A 452 -1.95 -34.86 -7.56
N PRO A 453 -1.36 -34.64 -8.75
CA PRO A 453 -0.70 -33.38 -9.05
C PRO A 453 -1.73 -32.26 -9.28
N VAL A 454 -1.48 -31.09 -8.70
CA VAL A 454 -2.10 -29.81 -9.07
C VAL A 454 -1.10 -29.08 -9.94
N GLU A 455 -1.45 -28.79 -11.19
CA GLU A 455 -0.59 -28.22 -12.21
C GLU A 455 -1.08 -26.82 -12.62
N TRP A 456 -0.15 -25.89 -12.81
CA TRP A 456 -0.44 -24.53 -13.26
C TRP A 456 0.69 -23.98 -14.14
N THR A 457 0.38 -23.02 -15.00
CA THR A 457 1.37 -22.21 -15.71
C THR A 457 1.45 -20.81 -15.10
N THR A 458 2.61 -20.17 -15.22
CA THR A 458 2.81 -18.77 -14.82
C THR A 458 3.33 -17.92 -15.97
N GLN A 459 2.89 -16.66 -16.02
CA GLN A 459 3.45 -15.60 -16.85
C GLN A 459 4.20 -14.62 -15.94
N GLY A 460 5.29 -14.02 -16.39
CA GLY A 460 6.08 -13.12 -15.55
C GLY A 460 6.84 -13.84 -14.41
N ARG A 461 7.39 -13.05 -13.48
CA ARG A 461 8.08 -13.56 -12.31
C ARG A 461 7.09 -13.88 -11.20
N VAL A 462 6.91 -15.16 -10.89
CA VAL A 462 6.15 -15.65 -9.74
C VAL A 462 7.08 -16.52 -8.92
N ASP A 463 7.53 -16.02 -7.76
CA ASP A 463 8.51 -16.72 -6.91
C ASP A 463 7.83 -17.72 -5.96
N LEU A 464 6.75 -17.30 -5.31
CA LEU A 464 6.04 -18.09 -4.33
C LEU A 464 4.57 -18.23 -4.73
N VAL A 465 4.02 -19.39 -4.41
CA VAL A 465 2.60 -19.66 -4.61
C VAL A 465 1.96 -20.24 -3.35
N ASN A 466 0.69 -19.92 -3.14
CA ASN A 466 -0.21 -20.68 -2.29
C ASN A 466 -1.05 -21.60 -3.19
N VAL A 467 -1.07 -22.89 -2.87
CA VAL A 467 -1.92 -23.87 -3.55
C VAL A 467 -2.98 -24.29 -2.54
N GLU A 468 -4.25 -24.15 -2.91
CA GLU A 468 -5.39 -24.41 -2.04
C GLU A 468 -6.40 -25.31 -2.76
N TYR A 469 -7.18 -26.04 -1.98
CA TYR A 469 -8.34 -26.79 -2.46
C TYR A 469 -9.60 -26.38 -1.69
N SER A 470 -10.74 -26.49 -2.32
CA SER A 470 -12.06 -26.32 -1.71
C SER A 470 -12.83 -27.62 -1.84
N LEU A 471 -13.71 -27.90 -0.88
CA LEU A 471 -14.65 -29.04 -0.93
C LEU A 471 -16.10 -28.59 -1.14
N ASP A 472 -16.33 -27.27 -1.19
CA ASP A 472 -17.62 -26.57 -1.11
C ASP A 472 -17.76 -25.49 -2.20
N ASP A 473 -17.29 -25.79 -3.41
CA ASP A 473 -17.41 -24.96 -4.62
C ASP A 473 -16.74 -23.57 -4.51
N GLY A 474 -15.68 -23.47 -3.70
CA GLY A 474 -14.91 -22.25 -3.50
C GLY A 474 -15.40 -21.35 -2.36
N ALA A 475 -16.37 -21.80 -1.55
CA ALA A 475 -16.83 -21.05 -0.38
C ALA A 475 -15.78 -21.05 0.74
N THR A 476 -15.03 -22.14 0.91
CA THR A 476 -13.87 -22.24 1.79
C THR A 476 -12.69 -22.89 1.10
N TRP A 477 -11.49 -22.37 1.38
CA TRP A 477 -10.24 -22.84 0.80
C TRP A 477 -9.32 -23.38 1.90
N MET A 478 -8.75 -24.56 1.65
CA MET A 478 -7.83 -25.27 2.52
C MET A 478 -6.45 -25.34 1.86
N PRO A 479 -5.36 -25.03 2.59
CA PRO A 479 -4.03 -25.03 1.98
C PRO A 479 -3.56 -26.46 1.69
N ILE A 480 -3.14 -26.68 0.45
CA ILE A 480 -2.27 -27.79 0.04
C ILE A 480 -0.81 -27.41 0.35
N ALA A 481 -0.46 -26.15 0.07
CA ALA A 481 0.84 -25.56 0.35
C ALA A 481 0.71 -24.04 0.45
N ARG A 482 1.49 -23.40 1.33
CA ARG A 482 1.58 -21.94 1.42
C ARG A 482 3.02 -21.49 1.25
N GLU A 483 3.20 -20.37 0.56
CA GLU A 483 4.49 -19.69 0.38
C GLU A 483 5.58 -20.65 -0.11
N VAL A 484 5.21 -21.59 -0.99
CA VAL A 484 6.17 -22.53 -1.57
C VAL A 484 6.74 -21.98 -2.86
N PRO A 485 8.02 -22.28 -3.19
CA PRO A 485 8.58 -21.91 -4.48
C PRO A 485 7.70 -22.36 -5.63
N ASN A 486 7.47 -21.48 -6.59
CA ASN A 486 6.69 -21.78 -7.79
C ASN A 486 7.41 -22.85 -8.62
N ALA A 487 6.89 -24.09 -8.56
CA ALA A 487 7.40 -25.23 -9.30
C ALA A 487 6.55 -25.60 -10.52
N GLY A 488 5.45 -24.86 -10.79
CA GLY A 488 4.45 -25.20 -11.81
C GLY A 488 3.60 -26.45 -11.50
N VAL A 489 3.93 -27.18 -10.44
CA VAL A 489 3.20 -28.36 -9.98
C VAL A 489 3.34 -28.52 -8.48
N ARG A 490 2.26 -29.01 -7.83
CA ARG A 490 2.26 -29.40 -6.43
C ARG A 490 1.51 -30.70 -6.25
N THR A 491 2.12 -31.68 -5.61
CA THR A 491 1.39 -32.89 -5.19
C THR A 491 0.41 -32.54 -4.08
N TRP A 492 -0.87 -32.74 -4.36
CA TRP A 492 -1.96 -32.68 -3.41
C TRP A 492 -2.29 -34.10 -2.93
N VAL A 493 -2.34 -34.29 -1.62
CA VAL A 493 -2.94 -35.50 -1.04
C VAL A 493 -4.43 -35.22 -0.92
N VAL A 494 -5.19 -35.71 -1.90
CA VAL A 494 -6.64 -35.56 -1.97
C VAL A 494 -7.24 -36.15 -0.69
N PRO A 495 -8.04 -35.38 0.07
CA PRO A 495 -8.62 -35.84 1.32
C PRO A 495 -9.62 -36.98 1.07
N GLU A 496 -9.86 -37.80 2.09
CA GLU A 496 -10.85 -38.90 2.03
C GLU A 496 -12.31 -38.40 2.14
N GLU A 497 -12.52 -37.08 2.14
CA GLU A 497 -13.84 -36.46 2.23
C GLU A 497 -14.54 -36.47 0.87
N ALA A 498 -15.66 -37.19 0.77
CA ALA A 498 -16.43 -37.28 -0.47
C ALA A 498 -17.11 -35.95 -0.81
N THR A 499 -16.92 -35.44 -2.03
CA THR A 499 -17.64 -34.26 -2.53
C THR A 499 -17.78 -34.31 -4.06
N ARG A 500 -18.74 -33.58 -4.62
CA ARG A 500 -18.87 -33.31 -6.07
C ARG A 500 -18.58 -31.85 -6.43
N SER A 501 -18.17 -31.08 -5.44
CA SER A 501 -18.00 -29.63 -5.50
C SER A 501 -16.57 -29.22 -5.18
N ALA A 502 -15.60 -30.13 -5.38
CA ALA A 502 -14.21 -29.79 -5.10
C ALA A 502 -13.66 -28.83 -6.15
N ARG A 503 -12.79 -27.91 -5.72
CA ARG A 503 -12.02 -27.00 -6.58
C ARG A 503 -10.57 -26.93 -6.12
N VAL A 504 -9.69 -26.47 -6.99
CA VAL A 504 -8.33 -26.03 -6.63
C VAL A 504 -8.11 -24.60 -7.05
N ARG A 505 -7.23 -23.89 -6.34
CA ARG A 505 -6.82 -22.52 -6.63
C ARG A 505 -5.34 -22.37 -6.37
N VAL A 506 -4.68 -21.58 -7.22
CA VAL A 506 -3.28 -21.21 -7.03
C VAL A 506 -3.19 -19.69 -7.01
N GLU A 507 -2.55 -19.17 -5.98
CA GLU A 507 -2.31 -17.74 -5.77
C GLU A 507 -0.81 -17.46 -5.85
N ALA A 508 -0.40 -16.52 -6.69
CA ALA A 508 0.93 -15.96 -6.69
C ALA A 508 1.07 -14.95 -5.54
N THR A 509 2.09 -15.11 -4.70
CA THR A 509 2.28 -14.30 -3.49
C THR A 509 3.74 -13.93 -3.28
N ASP A 510 3.98 -12.90 -2.48
CA ASP A 510 5.31 -12.47 -2.01
C ASP A 510 5.45 -12.60 -0.48
N THR A 511 4.58 -13.38 0.18
CA THR A 511 4.37 -13.53 1.65
C THR A 511 3.57 -12.42 2.32
N VAL A 512 3.29 -11.31 1.65
CA VAL A 512 2.53 -10.18 2.21
C VAL A 512 1.25 -9.92 1.43
N VAL A 513 1.29 -10.03 0.11
CA VAL A 513 0.13 -9.85 -0.76
C VAL A 513 -0.02 -11.02 -1.73
N THR A 514 -1.25 -11.27 -2.15
CA THR A 514 -1.54 -12.10 -3.33
C THR A 514 -1.70 -11.16 -4.52
N TYR A 515 -0.90 -11.33 -5.56
CA TYR A 515 -0.85 -10.42 -6.72
C TYR A 515 -1.35 -11.05 -8.03
N ALA A 516 -1.56 -12.37 -8.06
CA ALA A 516 -2.32 -13.06 -9.12
C ALA A 516 -2.99 -14.30 -8.53
N SER A 517 -4.14 -14.70 -9.07
CA SER A 517 -4.86 -15.89 -8.62
C SER A 517 -5.61 -16.51 -9.79
N ASP A 518 -5.68 -17.84 -9.80
CA ASP A 518 -6.57 -18.57 -10.70
C ASP A 518 -7.09 -19.86 -10.03
N ALA A 519 -8.31 -20.25 -10.38
CA ALA A 519 -8.99 -21.42 -9.83
C ALA A 519 -9.45 -22.35 -10.96
N SER A 520 -9.64 -23.63 -10.65
CA SER A 520 -10.19 -24.61 -11.60
C SER A 520 -11.50 -24.12 -12.22
N ASP A 521 -11.63 -24.20 -13.54
CA ASP A 521 -12.75 -23.65 -14.34
C ASP A 521 -14.12 -24.17 -13.87
N ALA A 522 -14.19 -25.46 -13.53
CA ALA A 522 -15.41 -26.11 -13.03
C ALA A 522 -15.13 -27.01 -11.81
N PRO A 523 -16.16 -27.38 -11.02
CA PRO A 523 -15.96 -28.29 -9.90
C PRO A 523 -15.66 -29.72 -10.39
N PHE A 524 -14.94 -30.48 -9.56
CA PHE A 524 -14.66 -31.91 -9.75
C PHE A 524 -15.08 -32.72 -8.51
N ALA A 525 -15.10 -34.04 -8.63
CA ALA A 525 -15.51 -34.94 -7.55
C ALA A 525 -14.31 -35.57 -6.82
N ILE A 526 -14.44 -35.72 -5.50
CA ILE A 526 -13.59 -36.57 -4.65
C ILE A 526 -14.44 -37.73 -4.17
N LEU A 527 -13.97 -38.95 -4.39
CA LEU A 527 -14.63 -40.19 -4.00
C LEU A 527 -14.18 -40.54 -2.58
N GLY A 528 -14.96 -40.23 -1.54
CA GLY A 528 -14.52 -40.47 -0.16
C GLY A 528 -14.51 -41.94 0.26
N SER A 529 -13.82 -42.25 1.37
CA SER A 529 -13.85 -43.58 1.99
C SER A 529 -15.15 -43.79 2.78
N GLN A 530 -15.93 -44.83 2.46
CA GLN A 530 -17.14 -45.18 3.21
C GLN A 530 -16.81 -45.56 4.67
N PRO A 531 -17.64 -45.20 5.68
CA PRO A 531 -17.40 -45.56 7.06
C PRO A 531 -17.35 -47.08 7.24
N VAL A 532 -16.34 -47.54 7.97
CA VAL A 532 -16.19 -48.95 8.31
C VAL A 532 -17.35 -49.37 9.22
N ALA A 533 -18.08 -50.42 8.85
CA ALA A 533 -19.26 -50.86 9.58
C ALA A 533 -18.92 -51.23 11.05
N PRO A 534 -19.76 -50.86 12.03
CA PRO A 534 -19.57 -51.26 13.43
C PRO A 534 -19.39 -52.78 13.58
N GLY A 535 -18.47 -53.19 14.44
CA GLY A 535 -18.09 -54.60 14.65
C GLY A 535 -17.02 -55.12 13.67
N THR A 536 -16.58 -54.33 12.69
CA THR A 536 -15.42 -54.67 11.87
C THR A 536 -14.15 -54.66 12.72
N LEU A 537 -13.29 -55.66 12.55
CA LEU A 537 -12.00 -55.73 13.24
C LEU A 537 -10.95 -54.92 12.48
N VAL A 538 -10.43 -53.88 13.12
CA VAL A 538 -9.38 -53.00 12.59
C VAL A 538 -8.18 -53.07 13.54
N ALA A 539 -6.95 -52.99 13.02
CA ALA A 539 -5.77 -53.02 13.88
C ALA A 539 -5.73 -51.77 14.78
N SER A 540 -5.46 -51.97 16.07
CA SER A 540 -5.28 -50.88 17.03
C SER A 540 -4.02 -50.08 16.68
N PRO A 541 -4.10 -48.75 16.54
CA PRO A 541 -2.92 -47.92 16.35
C PRO A 541 -1.99 -47.91 17.58
N PHE A 542 -2.48 -48.35 18.75
CA PHE A 542 -1.70 -48.43 19.98
C PHE A 542 -1.08 -49.83 20.16
N SER A 543 -1.89 -50.88 20.11
CA SER A 543 -1.45 -52.24 20.44
C SER A 543 -1.04 -53.08 19.22
N GLY A 544 -1.45 -52.69 18.02
CA GLY A 544 -1.29 -53.46 16.77
C GLY A 544 -2.21 -54.68 16.65
N PHE A 545 -2.96 -55.02 17.69
CA PHE A 545 -3.92 -56.14 17.67
C PHE A 545 -5.28 -55.68 17.11
N PRO A 546 -6.05 -56.56 16.44
CA PRO A 546 -7.39 -56.21 15.98
C PRO A 546 -8.34 -55.89 17.14
N GLU A 547 -8.95 -54.71 17.10
CA GLU A 547 -10.03 -54.26 17.98
C GLU A 547 -11.30 -54.03 17.15
N ALA A 548 -12.46 -54.22 17.75
CA ALA A 548 -13.73 -53.95 17.07
C ALA A 548 -13.99 -52.44 16.99
N VAL A 549 -14.53 -51.98 15.86
CA VAL A 549 -15.08 -50.62 15.71
C VAL A 549 -16.38 -50.51 16.49
N ASP A 550 -16.42 -49.62 17.48
CA ASP A 550 -17.59 -49.31 18.29
C ASP A 550 -18.61 -48.47 17.51
N PRO A 551 -19.92 -48.59 17.81
CA PRO A 551 -20.92 -47.70 17.23
C PRO A 551 -20.70 -46.27 17.74
N VAL A 552 -20.66 -45.31 16.83
CA VAL A 552 -20.54 -43.87 17.11
C VAL A 552 -21.69 -43.13 16.42
N SER A 553 -22.20 -42.08 17.05
CA SER A 553 -23.26 -41.23 16.49
C SER A 553 -22.77 -39.81 16.24
N ILE A 554 -23.39 -39.12 15.28
CA ILE A 554 -23.20 -37.67 15.07
C ILE A 554 -23.55 -36.92 16.36
N GLY A 555 -22.73 -35.93 16.71
CA GLY A 555 -22.90 -35.11 17.91
C GLY A 555 -22.35 -35.75 19.19
N GLU A 556 -21.79 -36.97 19.12
CA GLU A 556 -21.16 -37.60 20.29
C GLU A 556 -19.78 -36.99 20.58
N TYR A 557 -19.47 -36.84 21.87
CA TYR A 557 -18.11 -36.63 22.33
C TYR A 557 -17.45 -37.99 22.56
N VAL A 558 -16.30 -38.22 21.94
CA VAL A 558 -15.59 -39.50 22.02
C VAL A 558 -14.15 -39.31 22.50
N ARG A 559 -13.64 -40.33 23.19
CA ARG A 559 -12.22 -40.46 23.56
C ARG A 559 -11.83 -41.93 23.49
N SER A 560 -10.54 -42.20 23.47
CA SER A 560 -10.01 -43.57 23.58
C SER A 560 -9.24 -43.78 24.88
N PRO A 561 -8.97 -45.03 25.28
CA PRO A 561 -8.15 -45.33 26.45
C PRO A 561 -6.71 -44.80 26.35
N HIS A 562 -6.10 -44.77 25.15
CA HIS A 562 -4.67 -44.44 25.03
C HIS A 562 -4.39 -43.05 24.45
N TYR A 563 -5.37 -42.40 23.82
CA TYR A 563 -5.29 -40.99 23.45
C TYR A 563 -6.07 -40.10 24.44
N ARG A 564 -5.38 -39.11 25.02
CA ARG A 564 -5.96 -38.17 26.00
C ARG A 564 -6.81 -37.07 25.38
N GLY A 565 -6.82 -36.95 24.06
CA GLY A 565 -7.63 -35.97 23.34
C GLY A 565 -9.11 -36.31 23.44
N MET A 566 -9.92 -35.27 23.56
CA MET A 566 -11.37 -35.37 23.44
C MET A 566 -11.76 -34.90 22.05
N PHE A 567 -12.73 -35.57 21.44
CA PHE A 567 -13.16 -35.28 20.08
C PHE A 567 -14.67 -35.12 20.03
N PHE A 568 -15.14 -34.20 19.19
CA PHE A 568 -16.54 -34.09 18.78
C PHE A 568 -16.74 -34.77 17.43
N VAL A 569 -17.78 -35.58 17.27
CA VAL A 569 -18.11 -36.22 15.99
C VAL A 569 -19.09 -35.34 15.24
N ASP A 570 -18.66 -34.76 14.12
CA ASP A 570 -19.49 -33.87 13.32
C ASP A 570 -20.54 -34.61 12.48
N ASP A 571 -21.34 -33.85 11.72
CA ASP A 571 -22.39 -34.34 10.86
C ASP A 571 -21.91 -35.20 9.67
N ARG A 572 -20.60 -35.25 9.43
CA ARG A 572 -19.93 -36.03 8.39
C ARG A 572 -19.11 -37.20 8.96
N PHE A 573 -19.29 -37.54 10.25
CA PHE A 573 -18.50 -38.54 10.98
C PHE A 573 -17.00 -38.21 11.06
N ILE A 574 -16.65 -36.92 11.01
CA ILE A 574 -15.28 -36.44 11.20
C ILE A 574 -15.09 -36.15 12.70
N ARG A 575 -13.99 -36.64 13.29
CA ARG A 575 -13.62 -36.36 14.68
C ARG A 575 -12.87 -35.02 14.76
N ARG A 576 -13.43 -34.03 15.45
CA ARG A 576 -12.84 -32.70 15.67
C ARG A 576 -12.18 -32.62 17.06
N PRO A 577 -10.86 -32.41 17.17
CA PRO A 577 -10.18 -32.43 18.46
C PRO A 577 -10.42 -31.15 19.27
N PHE A 578 -10.60 -31.28 20.58
CA PHE A 578 -10.48 -30.14 21.50
C PHE A 578 -9.00 -29.86 21.78
N PRO A 579 -8.52 -28.61 21.56
CA PRO A 579 -7.11 -28.25 21.78
C PRO A 579 -6.66 -28.47 23.23
N ASP A 580 -7.54 -28.16 24.18
CA ASP A 580 -7.35 -28.47 25.59
C ASP A 580 -8.70 -28.70 26.29
N ALA A 581 -8.63 -29.15 27.55
CA ALA A 581 -9.83 -29.41 28.34
C ALA A 581 -10.63 -28.13 28.66
N ARG A 582 -10.00 -26.95 28.71
CA ARG A 582 -10.70 -25.68 28.95
C ARG A 582 -11.62 -25.36 27.77
N THR A 583 -11.17 -25.61 26.54
CA THR A 583 -11.99 -25.48 25.33
C THR A 583 -13.16 -26.46 25.31
N PHE A 584 -13.00 -27.68 25.80
CA PHE A 584 -14.17 -28.57 25.96
C PHE A 584 -15.17 -28.00 26.98
N PHE A 585 -14.67 -27.53 28.12
CA PHE A 585 -15.52 -26.99 29.19
C PHE A 585 -16.24 -25.69 28.84
N THR A 586 -15.97 -25.08 27.68
CA THR A 586 -16.82 -24.01 27.16
C THR A 586 -18.15 -24.55 26.63
N TYR A 587 -18.17 -25.74 26.01
CA TYR A 587 -19.37 -26.38 25.49
C TYR A 587 -20.14 -27.14 26.58
N GLU A 588 -19.44 -28.00 27.32
CA GLU A 588 -20.09 -28.94 28.23
C GLU A 588 -19.56 -28.79 29.66
N ASP A 589 -20.41 -29.09 30.63
CA ASP A 589 -20.04 -29.03 32.05
C ASP A 589 -19.72 -30.41 32.65
N ASP A 590 -20.16 -31.49 31.99
CA ASP A 590 -20.03 -32.86 32.44
C ASP A 590 -19.20 -33.71 31.47
N VAL A 591 -18.05 -34.20 31.94
CA VAL A 591 -17.17 -35.12 31.20
C VAL A 591 -17.76 -36.52 31.05
N GLY A 592 -18.82 -36.86 31.79
CA GLY A 592 -19.58 -38.10 31.63
C GLY A 592 -20.26 -38.22 30.27
N LEU A 593 -20.42 -37.12 29.54
CA LEU A 593 -20.90 -37.10 28.15
C LEU A 593 -19.87 -37.63 27.15
N VAL A 594 -18.60 -37.74 27.56
CA VAL A 594 -17.51 -38.24 26.71
C VAL A 594 -17.50 -39.77 26.73
N LYS A 595 -17.97 -40.36 25.65
CA LYS A 595 -18.01 -41.80 25.44
C LYS A 595 -16.60 -42.33 25.16
N GLU A 596 -16.24 -43.40 25.86
CA GLU A 596 -15.00 -44.13 25.56
C GLU A 596 -15.25 -45.10 24.41
N VAL A 597 -14.39 -45.06 23.39
CA VAL A 597 -14.38 -45.95 22.22
C VAL A 597 -12.99 -46.58 22.05
N THR A 598 -12.90 -47.71 21.34
CA THR A 598 -11.61 -48.36 21.05
C THR A 598 -10.66 -47.44 20.27
N ASP A 599 -9.34 -47.69 20.38
CA ASP A 599 -8.34 -46.92 19.64
C ASP A 599 -8.54 -47.10 18.12
N SER A 600 -9.01 -48.28 17.71
CA SER A 600 -9.41 -48.56 16.32
C SER A 600 -10.61 -47.74 15.85
N THR A 601 -11.64 -47.55 16.68
CA THR A 601 -12.79 -46.72 16.33
C THR A 601 -12.36 -45.29 16.02
N LEU A 602 -11.52 -44.71 16.87
CA LEU A 602 -10.96 -43.38 16.61
C LEU A 602 -10.20 -43.35 15.28
N SER A 603 -9.42 -44.38 14.95
CA SER A 603 -8.67 -44.43 13.69
C SER A 603 -9.53 -44.52 12.43
N THR A 604 -10.77 -45.03 12.54
CA THR A 604 -11.72 -45.10 11.43
C THR A 604 -12.50 -43.80 11.18
N LEU A 605 -12.43 -42.83 12.12
CA LEU A 605 -13.04 -41.52 11.96
C LEU A 605 -11.99 -40.53 11.41
N PRO A 606 -12.22 -39.91 10.24
CA PRO A 606 -11.32 -38.90 9.70
C PRO A 606 -11.10 -37.76 10.70
N LEU A 607 -9.87 -37.25 10.80
CA LEU A 607 -9.53 -36.15 11.70
C LEU A 607 -9.92 -34.80 11.06
N GLY A 608 -10.71 -34.00 11.76
CA GLY A 608 -11.15 -32.68 11.34
C GLY A 608 -10.43 -31.54 12.04
N ARG A 609 -10.84 -30.30 11.71
CA ARG A 609 -10.31 -29.08 12.33
C ARG A 609 -10.57 -29.07 13.85
N PRO A 610 -9.68 -28.50 14.67
CA PRO A 610 -9.91 -28.35 16.10
C PRO A 610 -11.19 -27.58 16.41
N MET A 611 -11.78 -27.87 17.58
CA MET A 611 -12.92 -27.12 18.11
C MET A 611 -12.42 -25.81 18.73
N PRO A 612 -12.90 -24.62 18.29
CA PRO A 612 -12.65 -23.36 19.00
C PRO A 612 -13.45 -23.32 20.32
N PRO A 613 -13.24 -22.33 21.22
CA PRO A 613 -14.16 -22.13 22.35
C PRO A 613 -15.59 -21.85 21.90
N ASP A 614 -16.57 -22.25 22.73
CA ASP A 614 -18.00 -22.06 22.45
C ASP A 614 -18.32 -20.56 22.32
N PRO A 615 -18.88 -20.10 21.18
CA PRO A 615 -19.10 -18.68 20.95
C PRO A 615 -20.00 -18.03 22.01
N GLY A 616 -19.58 -16.87 22.50
CA GLY A 616 -20.24 -16.14 23.58
C GLY A 616 -19.97 -16.66 25.00
N SER A 617 -19.18 -17.72 25.17
CA SER A 617 -18.85 -18.26 26.50
C SER A 617 -17.62 -17.62 27.17
N VAL A 618 -16.67 -17.12 26.39
CA VAL A 618 -15.40 -16.53 26.86
C VAL A 618 -14.93 -15.41 25.94
N LEU A 619 -14.03 -14.57 26.44
CA LEU A 619 -13.19 -13.68 25.63
C LEU A 619 -11.87 -14.38 25.31
N ILE A 620 -11.23 -14.07 24.19
CA ILE A 620 -9.93 -14.66 23.86
C ILE A 620 -8.83 -13.63 23.68
N VAL A 621 -7.63 -14.08 24.01
CA VAL A 621 -6.36 -13.42 23.67
C VAL A 621 -5.43 -14.49 23.10
N PHE A 622 -4.63 -14.14 22.10
CA PHE A 622 -3.58 -15.03 21.61
C PHE A 622 -2.27 -14.71 22.33
N ASP A 623 -1.53 -15.75 22.71
CA ASP A 623 -0.22 -15.55 23.31
C ASP A 623 0.66 -14.67 22.41
N HIS A 624 1.32 -13.68 23.00
CA HIS A 624 2.16 -12.67 22.30
C HIS A 624 1.42 -11.67 21.38
N VAL A 625 0.08 -11.67 21.35
CA VAL A 625 -0.73 -10.64 20.66
C VAL A 625 -1.67 -9.97 21.68
N PRO A 626 -1.40 -8.73 22.13
CA PRO A 626 -2.13 -8.09 23.22
C PRO A 626 -3.47 -7.49 22.76
N ARG A 627 -4.31 -8.26 22.08
CA ARG A 627 -5.64 -7.85 21.60
C ARG A 627 -6.70 -8.77 22.18
N VAL A 628 -7.80 -8.18 22.64
CA VAL A 628 -8.95 -8.89 23.20
C VAL A 628 -10.01 -9.05 22.12
N TYR A 629 -10.57 -10.26 22.02
CA TYR A 629 -11.56 -10.58 21.03
C TYR A 629 -12.79 -11.24 21.64
N ALA A 630 -13.96 -10.90 21.10
CA ALA A 630 -15.22 -11.58 21.36
C ALA A 630 -15.53 -12.60 20.25
N LEU A 631 -16.09 -13.74 20.63
CA LEU A 631 -16.47 -14.82 19.70
C LEU A 631 -17.98 -14.80 19.47
N PHE A 632 -18.39 -14.82 18.21
CA PHE A 632 -19.79 -14.90 17.80
C PHE A 632 -20.05 -16.17 16.99
N ALA A 633 -21.21 -16.77 17.18
CA ALA A 633 -21.62 -17.94 16.42
C ALA A 633 -21.71 -17.58 14.93
N ALA A 634 -21.24 -18.49 14.08
CA ALA A 634 -21.42 -18.36 12.65
C ALA A 634 -22.89 -18.61 12.25
N SER A 635 -23.24 -18.25 11.02
CA SER A 635 -24.60 -18.41 10.46
C SER A 635 -25.03 -19.87 10.26
N SER A 636 -24.11 -20.84 10.38
CA SER A 636 -24.38 -22.28 10.42
C SER A 636 -23.59 -22.96 11.54
N ALA A 637 -24.07 -24.11 12.01
CA ALA A 637 -23.41 -24.91 13.06
C ALA A 637 -22.06 -25.52 12.61
N THR A 638 -21.77 -25.49 11.30
CA THR A 638 -20.57 -26.05 10.68
C THR A 638 -19.53 -25.01 10.28
N ALA A 639 -19.87 -23.72 10.34
CA ALA A 639 -18.96 -22.63 10.00
C ALA A 639 -18.11 -22.17 11.20
N ASP A 640 -16.87 -21.75 10.92
CA ASP A 640 -15.95 -21.24 11.93
C ASP A 640 -16.50 -19.93 12.55
N PRO A 641 -16.45 -19.77 13.88
CA PRO A 641 -17.04 -18.62 14.56
C PRO A 641 -16.33 -17.30 14.21
N TRP A 642 -17.08 -16.20 14.27
CA TRP A 642 -16.53 -14.87 14.03
C TRP A 642 -15.73 -14.38 15.21
N LEU A 643 -14.53 -13.91 14.92
CA LEU A 643 -13.60 -13.28 15.84
C LEU A 643 -13.61 -11.78 15.61
N ARG A 644 -14.12 -11.02 16.59
CA ARG A 644 -14.23 -9.56 16.51
C ARG A 644 -13.41 -8.90 17.60
N ARG A 645 -12.53 -7.98 17.19
CA ARG A 645 -11.67 -7.21 18.11
C ARG A 645 -12.51 -6.24 18.93
N ILE A 646 -12.31 -6.20 20.25
CA ILE A 646 -12.88 -5.15 21.09
C ILE A 646 -11.93 -3.95 21.07
N GLU A 647 -12.40 -2.80 20.56
CA GLU A 647 -11.51 -1.68 20.25
C GLU A 647 -11.11 -0.86 21.48
N SER A 648 -11.92 -0.87 22.54
CA SER A 648 -11.69 0.00 23.70
C SER A 648 -12.19 -0.59 25.02
N LEU A 649 -11.60 -0.11 26.12
CA LEU A 649 -11.97 -0.49 27.49
C LEU A 649 -13.43 -0.14 27.81
N PRO A 650 -13.96 1.06 27.46
CA PRO A 650 -15.36 1.38 27.70
C PRO A 650 -16.33 0.40 27.01
N VAL A 651 -15.98 -0.09 25.82
CA VAL A 651 -16.79 -1.10 25.11
C VAL A 651 -16.76 -2.43 25.85
N ALA A 652 -15.59 -2.88 26.33
CA ALA A 652 -15.47 -4.10 27.11
C ALA A 652 -16.26 -4.04 28.43
N GLU A 653 -16.13 -2.95 29.19
CA GLU A 653 -16.83 -2.77 30.47
C GLU A 653 -18.35 -2.67 30.29
N ALA A 654 -18.80 -2.01 29.22
CA ALA A 654 -20.23 -1.87 28.93
C ALA A 654 -20.86 -3.21 28.53
N MET A 655 -20.14 -4.08 27.82
CA MET A 655 -20.65 -5.37 27.37
C MET A 655 -20.54 -6.45 28.46
N TYR A 656 -19.40 -6.55 29.14
CA TYR A 656 -19.05 -7.68 30.01
C TYR A 656 -18.93 -7.33 31.50
N GLY A 657 -19.10 -6.05 31.86
CA GLY A 657 -18.98 -5.56 33.24
C GLY A 657 -17.56 -5.18 33.65
N GLN A 658 -17.40 -4.67 34.87
CA GLN A 658 -16.13 -4.15 35.40
C GLN A 658 -15.05 -5.22 35.60
N ASP A 659 -15.45 -6.49 35.72
CA ASP A 659 -14.58 -7.66 35.91
C ASP A 659 -14.42 -8.48 34.63
N TRP A 660 -14.54 -7.85 33.45
CA TRP A 660 -14.57 -8.54 32.16
C TRP A 660 -13.32 -9.39 31.90
N GLU A 661 -12.19 -9.05 32.50
CA GLU A 661 -10.93 -9.77 32.38
C GLU A 661 -11.00 -11.19 32.97
N GLN A 662 -11.98 -11.46 33.83
CA GLN A 662 -12.21 -12.81 34.39
C GLN A 662 -12.70 -13.81 33.33
N PHE A 663 -13.22 -13.33 32.20
CA PHE A 663 -13.71 -14.14 31.09
C PHE A 663 -12.64 -14.42 30.03
N ILE A 664 -11.41 -13.91 30.18
CA ILE A 664 -10.34 -14.10 29.20
C ILE A 664 -9.75 -15.51 29.28
N LEU A 665 -9.80 -16.22 28.15
CA LEU A 665 -9.14 -17.49 27.90
C LEU A 665 -7.98 -17.29 26.91
N PRO A 666 -6.71 -17.46 27.34
CA PRO A 666 -5.56 -17.44 26.44
C PRO A 666 -5.54 -18.67 25.53
N LEU A 667 -5.32 -18.45 24.24
CA LEU A 667 -5.19 -19.50 23.23
C LEU A 667 -3.82 -19.47 22.55
N ASP A 668 -3.40 -20.64 22.08
CA ASP A 668 -2.23 -20.79 21.23
C ASP A 668 -2.49 -20.10 19.86
N PRO A 669 -1.54 -19.32 19.31
CA PRO A 669 -1.70 -18.65 18.01
C PRO A 669 -2.03 -19.60 16.85
N SER A 670 -1.67 -20.88 16.91
CA SER A 670 -2.01 -21.87 15.88
C SER A 670 -3.52 -22.10 15.73
N LEU A 671 -4.32 -21.76 16.75
CA LEU A 671 -5.78 -21.83 16.69
C LEU A 671 -6.42 -20.66 15.94
N PHE A 672 -5.65 -19.68 15.47
CA PHE A 672 -6.19 -18.55 14.71
C PHE A 672 -6.97 -18.98 13.47
N HIS A 673 -6.54 -20.08 12.83
CA HIS A 673 -7.22 -20.65 11.66
C HIS A 673 -8.59 -21.29 11.97
N ALA A 674 -8.98 -21.41 13.24
CA ALA A 674 -10.29 -21.90 13.66
C ALA A 674 -11.34 -20.78 13.76
N PHE A 675 -11.02 -19.57 13.29
CA PHE A 675 -11.88 -18.39 13.38
C PHE A 675 -11.97 -17.63 12.06
N GLN A 676 -13.10 -16.96 11.83
CA GLN A 676 -13.27 -15.98 10.76
C GLN A 676 -13.11 -14.56 11.32
N LEU A 677 -12.18 -13.77 10.78
CA LEU A 677 -12.05 -12.37 11.18
C LEU A 677 -13.26 -11.55 10.72
N ALA A 678 -13.80 -10.73 11.61
CA ALA A 678 -14.90 -9.83 11.33
C ALA A 678 -14.61 -8.41 11.87
N ALA A 679 -15.46 -7.45 11.46
CA ALA A 679 -15.30 -6.04 11.82
C ALA A 679 -15.17 -5.83 13.35
N PRO A 680 -14.29 -4.92 13.79
CA PRO A 680 -14.10 -4.63 15.21
C PRO A 680 -15.40 -4.12 15.85
N ILE A 681 -15.52 -4.31 17.16
CA ILE A 681 -16.60 -3.79 17.97
C ILE A 681 -16.19 -2.38 18.43
N LEU A 682 -16.77 -1.38 17.78
CA LEU A 682 -16.52 0.04 18.05
C LEU A 682 -17.49 0.63 19.09
N SER A 683 -18.64 -0.01 19.31
CA SER A 683 -19.67 0.40 20.26
C SER A 683 -20.30 -0.83 20.97
N PRO A 684 -20.86 -0.68 22.19
CA PRO A 684 -21.39 -1.83 22.95
C PRO A 684 -22.55 -2.54 22.24
N GLU A 685 -22.49 -3.87 22.22
CA GLU A 685 -23.53 -4.75 21.65
C GLU A 685 -24.14 -5.67 22.73
N PRO A 686 -25.40 -6.12 22.59
CA PRO A 686 -26.03 -7.02 23.55
C PRO A 686 -25.35 -8.39 23.57
N ILE A 687 -25.15 -8.95 24.77
CA ILE A 687 -24.58 -10.28 24.97
C ILE A 687 -25.50 -11.17 25.83
N ASP A 688 -25.35 -12.49 25.68
CA ASP A 688 -25.97 -13.47 26.57
C ASP A 688 -25.03 -13.78 27.75
N ALA A 689 -25.14 -12.98 28.80
CA ALA A 689 -24.31 -13.14 30.00
C ALA A 689 -24.50 -14.49 30.72
N SER A 690 -25.58 -15.24 30.42
CA SER A 690 -25.82 -16.55 31.04
C SER A 690 -24.87 -17.65 30.54
N LYS A 691 -24.25 -17.45 29.37
CA LYS A 691 -23.27 -18.37 28.79
C LYS A 691 -21.83 -18.14 29.26
N LEU A 692 -21.56 -16.99 29.88
CA LEU A 692 -20.20 -16.59 30.25
C LEU A 692 -19.61 -17.51 31.31
N LYS A 693 -18.41 -18.01 31.04
CA LYS A 693 -17.62 -18.84 31.95
C LYS A 693 -16.33 -18.11 32.31
N THR A 694 -16.06 -17.98 33.61
CA THR A 694 -14.79 -17.39 34.05
C THR A 694 -13.66 -18.39 33.89
N ALA A 695 -12.44 -17.89 33.64
CA ALA A 695 -11.24 -18.72 33.58
C ALA A 695 -11.06 -19.59 34.84
N ALA A 696 -11.37 -19.05 36.02
CA ALA A 696 -11.31 -19.78 37.28
C ALA A 696 -12.31 -20.95 37.34
N SER A 697 -13.54 -20.76 36.80
CA SER A 697 -14.54 -21.84 36.76
C SER A 697 -14.11 -22.98 35.83
N LEU A 698 -13.45 -22.66 34.71
CA LEU A 698 -12.92 -23.63 33.76
C LEU A 698 -11.74 -24.40 34.38
N GLU A 699 -10.82 -23.70 35.07
CA GLU A 699 -9.68 -24.32 35.76
C GLU A 699 -10.13 -25.31 36.85
N ASP A 700 -11.16 -24.97 37.62
CA ASP A 700 -11.75 -25.85 38.64
C ASP A 700 -12.37 -27.12 38.02
N LYS A 701 -13.03 -26.99 36.87
CA LYS A 701 -13.54 -28.14 36.09
C LYS A 701 -12.41 -29.05 35.59
N VAL A 702 -11.34 -28.46 35.04
CA VAL A 702 -10.15 -29.21 34.61
C VAL A 702 -9.50 -29.95 35.78
N ALA A 703 -9.34 -29.31 36.94
CA ALA A 703 -8.75 -29.94 38.12
C ALA A 703 -9.58 -31.14 38.62
N ARG A 704 -10.91 -31.02 38.63
CA ARG A 704 -11.81 -32.14 38.95
C ARG A 704 -11.68 -33.28 37.95
N PHE A 705 -11.61 -32.98 36.65
CA PHE A 705 -11.46 -33.98 35.60
C PHE A 705 -10.14 -34.75 35.72
N LEU A 706 -9.01 -34.06 35.88
CA LEU A 706 -7.71 -34.70 36.05
C LEU A 706 -7.69 -35.58 37.31
N SER A 707 -8.30 -35.13 38.41
CA SER A 707 -8.44 -35.92 39.63
C SER A 707 -9.25 -37.21 39.42
N ALA A 708 -10.32 -37.15 38.63
CA ALA A 708 -11.14 -38.31 38.28
C ALA A 708 -10.37 -39.32 37.41
N LEU A 709 -9.60 -38.84 36.42
CA LEU A 709 -8.75 -39.70 35.57
C LEU A 709 -7.68 -40.44 36.38
N VAL A 710 -7.02 -39.73 37.31
CA VAL A 710 -6.02 -40.35 38.21
C VAL A 710 -6.65 -41.42 39.09
N LYS A 711 -7.86 -41.18 39.63
CA LYS A 711 -8.62 -42.18 40.41
C LYS A 711 -9.05 -43.40 39.57
N ALA A 712 -9.30 -43.20 38.28
CA ALA A 712 -9.64 -44.25 37.32
C ALA A 712 -8.40 -45.03 36.80
N GLY A 713 -7.19 -44.75 37.31
CA GLY A 713 -5.98 -45.51 37.01
C GLY A 713 -5.13 -44.97 35.85
N TYR A 714 -5.45 -43.80 35.30
CA TYR A 714 -4.68 -43.17 34.23
C TYR A 714 -3.45 -42.42 34.81
N GLN A 715 -2.23 -42.83 34.44
CA GLN A 715 -0.95 -42.25 34.91
C GLN A 715 -0.48 -41.12 34.00
N GLU A 716 0.10 -40.01 34.52
CA GLU A 716 0.80 -38.97 33.73
C GLU A 716 2.09 -39.55 33.10
N ASN A 717 2.27 -39.41 31.78
CA ASN A 717 3.30 -40.16 31.03
C ASN A 717 4.75 -39.69 31.32
N GLY A 718 5.66 -40.67 31.41
CA GLY A 718 6.99 -40.54 30.78
C GLY A 718 8.20 -40.20 31.67
N ARG A 719 8.50 -41.01 32.68
CA ARG A 719 9.90 -41.36 32.98
C ARG A 719 10.07 -42.86 32.78
N VAL A 720 10.81 -43.22 31.73
CA VAL A 720 11.48 -44.52 31.67
C VAL A 720 12.47 -44.54 32.84
N SER A 721 12.13 -45.15 33.97
CA SER A 721 13.15 -45.64 34.87
C SER A 721 13.63 -46.99 34.34
N ARG A 722 14.82 -46.99 33.74
CA ARG A 722 15.61 -48.22 33.70
C ARG A 722 15.90 -48.65 35.14
N GLY A 723 15.68 -49.95 35.41
CA GLY A 723 15.98 -50.64 36.67
C GLY A 723 14.69 -51.05 37.38
N ARG A 724 14.36 -52.33 37.57
CA ARG A 724 15.16 -53.57 37.58
C ARG A 724 14.36 -54.72 36.99
#